data_AF-A0A1V5MGX7-F1
#
_entry.id   AF-A0A1V5MGX7-F1
#
_cell.length_a   1.000
_cell.length_b   1.000
_cell.length_c   1.000
_cell.angle_alpha   90.00
_cell.angle_beta   90.00
_cell.angle_gamma   90.00
#
_symmetry.space_group_name_H-M   'P 1'
#
loop_
_entity.id
_entity.type
_entity.pdbx_description
1 polymer ?
#
loop_
_entity_poly.entity_id
_entity_poly.type
_entity_poly.pdbx_seq_one_letter_code
_entity_poly.pdbx_strand_id
1 'polypeptide(L)'
;MKIKFWFLPLLLLLAGTARADWSPSFRKSLTVEVAERELQKLQPVVSVTFPVRGELKTEAGCLLVTDESGRPVPFRLLYFDRRRNEARVIFRSRSAGRYRILYDGRTAVDSGLDLVPGDTGQVILEDYLYPDIRTSGIWLWTESPRLSGVLSHTQPEGSGTFHSAWLNPNVHYRAGDYLTQYVYLDPARPPEEIMVEVTVRNRRIAFSWGPDRMQWKELKKVRLGDLPAAGRWQPLKIDLTECGREGDITTLAFYNQGGRAWWDRTCLFQPEAVVRPGLFEERDRKVSAYFTSRVIGPLLFQNQRFFLVNLDGRSSGGATGWEWRFEEKKSSESEFWFRSEGKSGLPVRLTVTGPAGRKAMASDTWTDTVQFPTAAAQELKFLFRELSHQSLINTGETLYLNFLVTNLTPVPLPLTVTDGRESRSLWVLPGKDNSRIADFTIKTSGQPEVRDYRLLAGDLELDRRSFRVQPLGEGLTDIAAAGPYLSGSRGERLVLEVPEFRLENGTALDTGREISIGIFGDGPPGLASLLKESLARRGVRAAIHEEPGTDTEGYHLLTDSLRLLHDRPRPGYDLALLFPSLPSLRRRSPVQEWRRSMEIQIWALKGRVRRLALVSPLPAAPFAALFQPYAGAAAEAAGRHGAGFVDAHLFYTGLDDWPRFFRTAPRVYGNFPDPAGLKLLADYLAAGLF
;
A
#
# COMPACT_ATOMS: atom_id res chain seq x y z
N MET A 1 -65.47 -29.04 44.04
CA MET A 1 -64.35 -28.72 44.95
C MET A 1 -63.31 -27.92 44.15
N LYS A 2 -63.05 -26.64 44.52
CA LYS A 2 -61.84 -25.78 44.34
C LYS A 2 -60.76 -26.27 43.32
N ILE A 3 -60.18 -25.52 42.35
CA ILE A 3 -59.64 -24.14 42.26
C ILE A 3 -59.24 -23.81 40.79
N LYS A 4 -59.17 -22.51 40.42
CA LYS A 4 -58.67 -21.91 39.13
C LYS A 4 -57.14 -21.99 38.96
N PHE A 5 -56.63 -22.03 37.72
CA PHE A 5 -55.88 -20.92 37.06
C PHE A 5 -55.39 -21.30 35.63
N TRP A 6 -55.25 -20.28 34.80
CA TRP A 6 -54.99 -20.27 33.34
C TRP A 6 -53.64 -20.84 32.89
N PHE A 7 -53.57 -21.44 31.69
CA PHE A 7 -52.35 -21.51 30.86
C PHE A 7 -52.65 -21.55 29.34
N LEU A 8 -51.79 -20.83 28.60
CA LEU A 8 -51.61 -20.68 27.15
C LEU A 8 -51.62 -21.99 26.33
N PRO A 9 -51.66 -21.88 24.98
CA PRO A 9 -50.76 -22.68 24.17
C PRO A 9 -49.94 -21.91 23.11
N LEU A 10 -48.66 -22.30 23.11
CA LEU A 10 -47.70 -22.52 22.00
C LEU A 10 -47.32 -21.40 21.01
N LEU A 11 -46.07 -20.96 21.19
CA LEU A 11 -45.19 -20.34 20.20
C LEU A 11 -44.89 -21.30 19.02
N LEU A 12 -44.96 -20.78 17.81
CA LEU A 12 -44.23 -21.27 16.64
C LEU A 12 -43.32 -20.15 16.14
N LEU A 13 -42.01 -20.43 16.14
CA LEU A 13 -40.95 -19.54 15.66
C LEU A 13 -41.12 -19.24 14.17
N LEU A 14 -41.25 -17.96 13.84
CA LEU A 14 -40.90 -17.41 12.53
C LEU A 14 -39.97 -16.22 12.75
N ALA A 15 -38.79 -16.31 12.12
CA ALA A 15 -37.81 -15.26 12.06
C ALA A 15 -38.39 -14.05 11.31
N GLY A 16 -38.77 -13.04 12.07
CA GLY A 16 -39.07 -11.69 11.61
C GLY A 16 -38.70 -10.76 12.75
N THR A 17 -37.59 -10.06 12.64
CA THR A 17 -37.21 -9.00 13.58
C THR A 17 -38.36 -8.00 13.65
N ALA A 18 -39.01 -7.96 14.81
CA ALA A 18 -40.15 -7.10 15.07
C ALA A 18 -39.81 -5.64 14.72
N ARG A 19 -40.60 -5.05 13.80
CA ARG A 19 -40.74 -3.61 13.68
C ARG A 19 -41.24 -3.10 15.03
N ALA A 20 -40.35 -2.56 15.86
CA ALA A 20 -40.77 -1.89 17.09
C ALA A 20 -41.74 -0.77 16.69
N ASP A 21 -42.96 -0.80 17.23
CA ASP A 21 -44.05 0.08 16.81
C ASP A 21 -43.65 1.55 16.94
N TRP A 22 -43.61 2.24 15.81
CA TRP A 22 -43.36 3.69 15.76
C TRP A 22 -44.54 4.41 16.41
N SER A 23 -44.27 5.51 17.14
CA SER A 23 -45.34 6.46 17.48
C SER A 23 -46.07 6.84 16.18
N PRO A 24 -47.41 6.87 16.15
CA PRO A 24 -48.17 7.15 14.93
C PRO A 24 -47.79 8.45 14.22
N SER A 25 -47.20 9.40 14.93
CA SER A 25 -46.73 10.67 14.42
C SER A 25 -45.54 10.55 13.45
N PHE A 26 -44.51 9.76 13.76
CA PHE A 26 -43.28 9.74 12.96
C PHE A 26 -43.41 8.84 11.72
N ARG A 27 -43.04 9.37 10.55
CA ARG A 27 -43.16 8.65 9.27
C ARG A 27 -41.83 8.23 8.65
N LYS A 28 -40.70 8.78 9.12
CA LYS A 28 -39.37 8.47 8.60
C LYS A 28 -38.45 8.08 9.73
N SER A 29 -37.57 7.12 9.48
CA SER A 29 -36.57 6.66 10.42
C SER A 29 -35.22 6.54 9.71
N LEU A 30 -34.16 7.05 10.34
CA LEU A 30 -32.79 6.75 9.98
C LEU A 30 -32.13 6.03 11.14
N THR A 31 -31.72 4.78 10.91
CA THR A 31 -30.86 4.07 11.86
C THR A 31 -29.46 4.65 11.77
N VAL A 32 -28.75 4.76 12.89
CA VAL A 32 -27.34 5.13 12.94
C VAL A 32 -26.59 4.20 13.88
N GLU A 33 -25.37 3.83 13.50
CA GLU A 33 -24.48 2.99 14.30
C GLU A 33 -23.26 3.79 14.72
N VAL A 34 -22.94 3.77 16.01
CA VAL A 34 -21.72 4.44 16.50
C VAL A 34 -20.49 3.65 16.05
N ALA A 35 -19.66 4.29 15.20
CA ALA A 35 -18.49 3.65 14.61
C ALA A 35 -17.33 3.53 15.61
N GLU A 36 -17.19 4.54 16.47
CA GLU A 36 -16.08 4.70 17.40
C GLU A 36 -16.47 4.19 18.80
N ARG A 37 -16.69 2.87 18.92
CA ARG A 37 -17.24 2.26 20.15
C ARG A 37 -16.35 2.46 21.38
N GLU A 38 -15.03 2.44 21.23
CA GLU A 38 -14.12 2.69 22.35
C GLU A 38 -14.18 4.16 22.79
N LEU A 39 -14.20 5.10 21.84
CA LEU A 39 -14.40 6.51 22.15
C LEU A 39 -15.75 6.75 22.83
N GLN A 40 -16.82 6.11 22.35
CA GLN A 40 -18.16 6.21 22.94
C GLN A 40 -18.19 5.80 24.42
N LYS A 41 -17.38 4.83 24.85
CA LYS A 41 -17.30 4.39 26.26
C LYS A 41 -16.68 5.46 27.15
N LEU A 42 -15.71 6.20 26.62
CA LEU A 42 -15.00 7.27 27.34
C LEU A 42 -15.78 8.59 27.28
N GLN A 43 -16.39 8.85 26.13
CA GLN A 43 -17.11 10.07 25.81
C GLN A 43 -18.43 9.70 25.13
N PRO A 44 -19.53 9.53 25.90
CA PRO A 44 -20.80 9.06 25.39
C PRO A 44 -21.59 10.18 24.70
N VAL A 45 -20.92 11.10 24.00
CA VAL A 45 -21.55 12.16 23.21
C VAL A 45 -21.44 11.77 21.75
N VAL A 46 -22.59 11.67 21.09
CA VAL A 46 -22.71 11.24 19.70
C VAL A 46 -23.27 12.40 18.89
N SER A 47 -22.65 12.70 17.74
CA SER A 47 -23.23 13.62 16.77
C SER A 47 -23.53 12.90 15.47
N VAL A 48 -24.66 13.26 14.88
CA VAL A 48 -25.11 12.73 13.59
C VAL A 48 -25.47 13.90 12.70
N THR A 49 -24.75 14.00 11.59
CA THR A 49 -25.16 14.80 10.45
C THR A 49 -25.79 13.88 9.43
N PHE A 50 -26.99 14.21 8.96
CA PHE A 50 -27.71 13.38 8.00
C PHE A 50 -28.56 14.20 7.03
N PRO A 51 -28.63 13.78 5.75
CA PRO A 51 -29.60 14.33 4.81
C PRO A 51 -31.03 14.09 5.27
N VAL A 52 -31.84 15.13 5.17
CA VAL A 52 -33.28 15.13 5.43
C VAL A 52 -34.01 15.01 4.12
N ARG A 53 -34.79 13.94 3.98
CA ARG A 53 -35.65 13.77 2.82
C ARG A 53 -36.97 14.50 3.04
N GLY A 54 -37.20 15.61 2.33
CA GLY A 54 -38.38 16.47 2.46
C GLY A 54 -38.17 17.64 3.43
N GLU A 55 -39.24 18.32 3.83
CA GLU A 55 -39.12 19.50 4.70
C GLU A 55 -39.00 19.13 6.19
N LEU A 56 -38.03 19.74 6.89
CA LEU A 56 -37.99 19.77 8.35
C LEU A 56 -38.46 21.15 8.84
N LYS A 57 -39.52 21.17 9.65
CA LYS A 57 -39.98 22.40 10.33
C LYS A 57 -39.26 22.54 11.67
N THR A 58 -38.75 23.74 11.96
CA THR A 58 -37.90 24.06 13.12
C THR A 58 -38.67 24.48 14.38
N GLU A 59 -39.98 24.18 14.47
CA GLU A 59 -40.81 24.44 15.68
C GLU A 59 -40.65 23.29 16.70
N ALA A 60 -41.62 22.88 17.55
CA ALA A 60 -41.64 21.82 18.62
C ALA A 60 -42.34 20.42 18.32
N GLY A 61 -41.70 19.22 18.38
CA GLY A 61 -42.18 17.80 18.09
C GLY A 61 -41.66 16.88 16.90
N CYS A 62 -40.69 17.25 16.04
CA CYS A 62 -40.46 16.76 14.64
C CYS A 62 -39.39 15.72 14.50
N LEU A 63 -38.57 15.62 15.54
CA LEU A 63 -37.42 14.76 15.59
C LEU A 63 -37.45 14.09 16.95
N LEU A 64 -37.17 12.80 16.95
CA LEU A 64 -37.02 12.02 18.16
C LEU A 64 -35.82 11.09 17.96
N VAL A 65 -34.89 11.12 18.91
CA VAL A 65 -33.83 10.13 18.98
C VAL A 65 -34.27 9.02 19.93
N THR A 66 -34.17 7.78 19.50
CA THR A 66 -34.45 6.61 20.33
C THR A 66 -33.25 5.65 20.34
N ASP A 67 -33.09 4.91 21.43
CA ASP A 67 -32.21 3.74 21.44
C ASP A 67 -32.80 2.58 20.64
N GLU A 68 -32.06 1.47 20.51
CA GLU A 68 -32.50 0.30 19.76
C GLU A 68 -33.79 -0.34 20.30
N SER A 69 -34.11 -0.12 21.59
CA SER A 69 -35.35 -0.58 22.23
C SER A 69 -36.54 0.36 22.01
N GLY A 70 -36.33 1.50 21.34
CA GLY A 70 -37.35 2.52 21.09
C GLY A 70 -37.53 3.51 22.23
N ARG A 71 -36.68 3.50 23.26
CA ARG A 71 -36.77 4.47 24.37
C ARG A 71 -36.20 5.82 23.94
N PRO A 72 -36.89 6.94 24.20
CA PRO A 72 -36.38 8.28 23.92
C PRO A 72 -35.03 8.57 24.56
N VAL A 73 -34.13 9.18 23.79
CA VAL A 73 -32.83 9.67 24.24
C VAL A 73 -32.82 11.19 24.15
N PRO A 74 -32.44 11.91 25.22
CA PRO A 74 -32.28 13.34 25.16
C PRO A 74 -31.27 13.75 24.09
N PHE A 75 -31.71 14.59 23.16
CA PHE A 75 -30.93 15.13 22.05
C PHE A 75 -31.16 16.64 21.91
N ARG A 76 -30.22 17.30 21.22
CA ARG A 76 -30.35 18.67 20.74
C ARG A 76 -30.16 18.71 19.22
N LEU A 77 -30.99 19.47 18.52
CA LEU A 77 -30.78 19.81 17.11
C LEU A 77 -29.81 20.98 17.04
N LEU A 78 -28.59 20.75 16.54
CA LEU A 78 -27.56 21.79 16.43
C LEU A 78 -27.88 22.74 15.27
N TYR A 79 -28.29 22.21 14.11
CA TYR A 79 -28.75 22.99 12.98
C TYR A 79 -29.62 22.18 12.01
N PHE A 80 -30.37 22.90 11.17
CA PHE A 80 -30.94 22.39 9.92
C PHE A 80 -30.61 23.38 8.80
N ASP A 81 -29.80 22.95 7.83
CA ASP A 81 -29.47 23.73 6.64
C ASP A 81 -30.48 23.42 5.54
N ARG A 82 -31.43 24.35 5.34
CA ARG A 82 -32.45 24.27 4.29
C ARG A 82 -31.88 24.23 2.87
N ARG A 83 -30.69 24.78 2.64
CA ARG A 83 -30.06 24.77 1.30
C ARG A 83 -29.43 23.42 0.98
N ARG A 84 -28.93 22.73 2.01
CA ARG A 84 -28.34 21.39 1.90
C ARG A 84 -29.31 20.26 2.22
N ASN A 85 -30.54 20.59 2.68
CA ASN A 85 -31.46 19.65 3.29
C ASN A 85 -30.76 18.76 4.33
N GLU A 86 -29.91 19.32 5.17
CA GLU A 86 -29.07 18.56 6.10
C GLU A 86 -29.38 18.98 7.54
N ALA A 87 -29.55 18.00 8.44
CA ALA A 87 -29.70 18.25 9.86
C ALA A 87 -28.52 17.66 10.64
N ARG A 88 -28.12 18.34 11.72
CA ARG A 88 -27.16 17.80 12.69
C ARG A 88 -27.76 17.74 14.07
N VAL A 89 -27.77 16.55 14.66
CA VAL A 89 -28.22 16.31 16.04
C VAL A 89 -27.06 15.85 16.91
N ILE A 90 -27.15 16.13 18.19
CA ILE A 90 -26.23 15.65 19.23
C ILE A 90 -27.03 15.02 20.37
N PHE A 91 -26.56 13.91 20.91
CA PHE A 91 -27.21 13.23 22.03
C PHE A 91 -26.22 12.46 22.90
N ARG A 92 -26.63 12.16 24.15
CA ARG A 92 -25.83 11.31 25.04
C ARG A 92 -26.22 9.84 24.85
N SER A 93 -25.27 9.04 24.42
CA SER A 93 -25.37 7.59 24.33
C SER A 93 -25.45 6.97 25.73
N ARG A 94 -26.42 6.09 25.97
CA ARG A 94 -26.52 5.29 27.22
C ARG A 94 -25.94 3.88 27.11
N SER A 95 -25.62 3.43 25.90
CA SER A 95 -25.13 2.08 25.62
C SER A 95 -24.35 2.05 24.31
N ALA A 96 -23.35 1.18 24.20
CA ALA A 96 -22.76 0.89 22.89
C ALA A 96 -23.84 0.29 21.98
N GLY A 97 -24.18 0.93 20.87
CA GLY A 97 -25.31 0.43 20.07
C GLY A 97 -25.76 1.33 18.93
N ARG A 98 -26.88 0.88 18.33
CA ARG A 98 -27.61 1.59 17.26
C ARG A 98 -28.65 2.52 17.87
N TYR A 99 -28.84 3.66 17.20
CA TYR A 99 -29.88 4.62 17.51
C TYR A 99 -30.78 4.81 16.30
N ARG A 100 -31.99 5.31 16.53
CA ARG A 100 -32.89 5.73 15.45
C ARG A 100 -33.22 7.19 15.59
N ILE A 101 -33.04 7.92 14.51
CA ILE A 101 -33.53 9.27 14.33
C ILE A 101 -34.88 9.17 13.62
N LEU A 102 -35.94 9.43 14.35
CA LEU A 102 -37.31 9.46 13.84
C LEU A 102 -37.66 10.89 13.48
N TYR A 103 -38.28 11.11 12.32
CA TYR A 103 -38.78 12.43 11.97
C TYR A 103 -40.05 12.38 11.13
N ASP A 104 -40.90 13.39 11.31
CA ASP A 104 -41.97 13.74 10.40
C ASP A 104 -41.82 15.23 10.06
N GLY A 105 -42.35 15.69 8.92
CA GLY A 105 -42.17 17.09 8.49
C GLY A 105 -42.93 18.13 9.33
N ARG A 106 -43.16 17.93 10.64
CA ARG A 106 -43.92 18.82 11.54
C ARG A 106 -43.11 19.13 12.80
N THR A 107 -42.92 20.41 13.17
CA THR A 107 -42.64 21.02 14.52
C THR A 107 -41.69 20.18 15.42
N ALA A 108 -40.38 20.49 15.75
CA ALA A 108 -39.19 19.90 16.53
C ALA A 108 -38.92 20.16 18.08
N VAL A 109 -39.04 19.22 19.05
CA VAL A 109 -38.89 19.57 20.49
C VAL A 109 -37.45 19.30 20.87
N ASP A 110 -36.71 20.34 21.26
CA ASP A 110 -35.49 20.18 22.05
C ASP A 110 -35.88 19.47 23.36
N SER A 111 -35.39 18.25 23.53
CA SER A 111 -35.68 17.44 24.72
C SER A 111 -34.91 17.89 25.97
N GLY A 112 -34.22 19.04 25.92
CA GLY A 112 -33.56 19.64 27.07
C GLY A 112 -32.19 19.04 27.36
N LEU A 113 -31.43 18.64 26.33
CA LEU A 113 -30.06 18.16 26.53
C LEU A 113 -29.17 19.33 26.97
N ASP A 114 -28.69 19.29 28.21
CA ASP A 114 -27.73 20.26 28.76
C ASP A 114 -26.30 19.91 28.30
N LEU A 115 -26.01 20.27 27.05
CA LEU A 115 -24.67 20.32 26.46
C LEU A 115 -24.47 21.72 25.90
N VAL A 116 -23.38 22.41 26.25
CA VAL A 116 -23.15 23.76 25.73
C VAL A 116 -22.53 23.62 24.33
N PRO A 117 -23.01 24.33 23.28
CA PRO A 117 -22.48 24.23 21.91
C PRO A 117 -21.01 24.63 21.68
N GLY A 118 -20.19 24.70 22.74
CA GLY A 118 -18.73 24.85 22.71
C GLY A 118 -17.97 23.61 23.25
N ASP A 119 -18.68 22.58 23.71
CA ASP A 119 -18.09 21.32 24.21
C ASP A 119 -17.68 20.35 23.09
N THR A 120 -17.98 20.67 21.83
CA THR A 120 -17.71 19.80 20.67
C THR A 120 -16.29 20.02 20.16
N GLY A 121 -15.46 19.00 20.26
CA GLY A 121 -14.02 19.15 20.14
C GLY A 121 -13.50 19.31 18.72
N GLN A 122 -12.63 20.30 18.52
CA GLN A 122 -11.84 20.43 17.30
C GLN A 122 -10.75 19.37 17.29
N VAL A 123 -10.78 18.46 16.32
CA VAL A 123 -9.71 17.47 16.11
C VAL A 123 -8.47 18.20 15.63
N ILE A 124 -7.35 17.96 16.30
CA ILE A 124 -6.04 18.55 16.01
C ILE A 124 -5.14 17.53 15.29
N LEU A 125 -5.14 16.29 15.76
CA LEU A 125 -4.32 15.20 15.22
C LEU A 125 -5.11 13.90 15.31
N GLU A 126 -5.25 13.22 14.17
CA GLU A 126 -5.97 11.95 14.01
C GLU A 126 -5.46 11.24 12.76
N ASP A 127 -5.21 9.93 12.84
CA ASP A 127 -4.87 8.99 11.75
C ASP A 127 -3.64 9.30 10.87
N TYR A 128 -3.23 10.55 10.74
CA TYR A 128 -2.15 11.00 9.89
C TYR A 128 -1.66 12.39 10.28
N LEU A 129 -0.49 12.75 9.78
CA LEU A 129 -0.01 14.12 9.78
C LEU A 129 -0.04 14.69 8.36
N TYR A 130 -0.11 16.01 8.26
CA TYR A 130 -0.07 16.64 6.94
C TYR A 130 1.29 16.44 6.27
N PRO A 131 1.35 16.24 4.95
CA PRO A 131 2.60 15.86 4.26
C PRO A 131 3.72 16.90 4.34
N ASP A 132 3.39 18.18 4.53
CA ASP A 132 4.32 19.31 4.62
C ASP A 132 4.71 19.66 6.06
N ILE A 133 4.17 18.94 7.03
CA ILE A 133 4.44 19.18 8.45
C ILE A 133 5.89 18.84 8.78
N ARG A 134 6.50 19.64 9.66
CA ARG A 134 7.78 19.25 10.26
C ARG A 134 7.50 18.27 11.39
N THR A 135 8.35 17.26 11.53
CA THR A 135 8.30 16.30 12.62
C THR A 135 9.67 16.12 13.25
N SER A 136 9.71 15.59 14.46
CA SER A 136 10.93 15.08 15.09
C SER A 136 10.63 13.78 15.82
N GLY A 137 11.67 12.98 16.06
CA GLY A 137 11.50 11.62 16.54
C GLY A 137 11.00 10.67 15.46
N ILE A 138 10.61 9.46 15.89
CA ILE A 138 10.12 8.41 14.99
C ILE A 138 8.62 8.23 15.24
N TRP A 139 7.81 8.54 14.22
CA TRP A 139 6.38 8.28 14.21
C TRP A 139 6.12 6.87 13.68
N LEU A 140 5.43 6.05 14.45
CA LEU A 140 4.94 4.75 14.03
C LEU A 140 3.42 4.75 14.09
N TRP A 141 2.76 4.55 12.95
CA TRP A 141 1.31 4.43 12.88
C TRP A 141 0.90 2.96 12.95
N THR A 142 -0.08 2.64 13.79
CA THR A 142 -0.52 1.26 14.02
C THR A 142 -2.03 1.13 13.99
N GLU A 143 -2.53 0.05 13.39
CA GLU A 143 -3.98 -0.22 13.33
C GLU A 143 -4.57 -0.70 14.67
N SER A 144 -3.72 -1.15 15.61
CA SER A 144 -4.13 -1.66 16.92
C SER A 144 -3.02 -1.49 17.97
N PRO A 145 -3.36 -1.09 19.22
CA PRO A 145 -4.68 -0.62 19.64
C PRO A 145 -5.03 0.70 18.94
N ARG A 146 -6.32 0.93 18.64
CA ARG A 146 -6.84 2.20 18.10
C ARG A 146 -8.10 2.62 18.86
N LEU A 147 -8.31 3.92 19.03
CA LEU A 147 -9.47 4.50 19.70
C LEU A 147 -10.54 4.93 18.69
N SER A 148 -10.12 5.69 17.69
CA SER A 148 -10.95 6.23 16.60
C SER A 148 -10.28 5.98 15.26
N GLY A 149 -10.96 6.35 14.17
CA GLY A 149 -10.38 6.25 12.84
C GLY A 149 -9.89 4.86 12.47
N VAL A 150 -8.66 4.81 11.95
CA VAL A 150 -7.99 3.59 11.47
C VAL A 150 -6.61 3.38 12.09
N LEU A 151 -5.96 4.42 12.61
CA LEU A 151 -4.58 4.37 13.10
C LEU A 151 -4.40 5.18 14.39
N SER A 152 -3.69 4.60 15.34
CA SER A 152 -3.05 5.34 16.44
C SER A 152 -1.57 5.54 16.15
N HIS A 153 -0.92 6.44 16.88
CA HIS A 153 0.52 6.65 16.78
C HIS A 153 1.28 6.23 18.05
N THR A 154 2.49 5.72 17.85
CA THR A 154 3.42 5.30 18.89
C THR A 154 4.84 5.59 18.40
N GLN A 155 5.82 5.20 19.20
CA GLN A 155 7.23 5.22 18.88
C GLN A 155 7.91 3.88 19.20
N PRO A 156 9.15 3.64 18.72
CA PRO A 156 9.96 2.51 19.14
C PRO A 156 10.19 2.51 20.66
N GLU A 157 10.49 1.34 21.21
CA GLU A 157 10.84 1.21 22.62
C GLU A 157 12.22 1.82 22.91
N GLY A 158 12.33 2.55 24.02
CA GLY A 158 13.57 3.16 24.47
C GLY A 158 13.39 4.04 25.70
N SER A 159 14.50 4.51 26.25
CA SER A 159 14.52 5.51 27.33
C SER A 159 14.48 6.91 26.73
N GLY A 160 13.59 7.78 27.21
CA GLY A 160 13.51 9.18 26.83
C GLY A 160 13.07 9.42 25.38
N THR A 161 12.40 8.45 24.77
CA THR A 161 11.93 8.58 23.38
C THR A 161 10.80 9.59 23.30
N PHE A 162 10.78 10.35 22.22
CA PHE A 162 9.67 11.25 21.90
C PHE A 162 9.45 11.33 20.40
N HIS A 163 8.27 11.78 20.02
CA HIS A 163 7.96 12.22 18.68
C HIS A 163 7.10 13.48 18.74
N SER A 164 7.32 14.40 17.80
CA SER A 164 6.66 15.71 17.76
C SER A 164 6.24 16.09 16.35
N ALA A 165 5.25 16.97 16.29
CA ALA A 165 4.69 17.52 15.05
C ALA A 165 4.44 19.02 15.20
N TRP A 166 4.90 19.79 14.20
CA TRP A 166 4.66 21.24 14.11
C TRP A 166 3.35 21.50 13.38
N LEU A 167 2.28 21.82 14.10
CA LEU A 167 0.94 21.93 13.54
C LEU A 167 0.90 22.94 12.38
N ASN A 168 0.27 22.54 11.27
CA ASN A 168 -0.04 23.42 10.15
C ASN A 168 -1.44 23.07 9.60
N PRO A 169 -2.46 23.93 9.71
CA PRO A 169 -2.42 25.23 10.37
C PRO A 169 -2.24 25.09 11.89
N ASN A 170 -1.76 26.15 12.54
CA ASN A 170 -1.77 26.23 13.99
C ASN A 170 -3.21 26.16 14.54
N VAL A 171 -3.34 25.73 15.80
CA VAL A 171 -4.63 25.70 16.49
C VAL A 171 -4.69 26.80 17.55
N HIS A 172 -5.61 27.75 17.37
CA HIS A 172 -5.80 28.85 18.31
C HIS A 172 -6.66 28.40 19.50
N TYR A 173 -6.17 28.61 20.73
CA TYR A 173 -6.95 28.36 21.95
C TYR A 173 -7.24 29.65 22.72
N ARG A 174 -8.35 29.65 23.44
CA ARG A 174 -8.85 30.73 24.32
C ARG A 174 -8.83 30.33 25.80
N ALA A 175 -9.05 31.29 26.69
CA ALA A 175 -9.14 31.05 28.12
C ALA A 175 -10.32 30.12 28.43
N GLY A 176 -10.06 29.07 29.19
CA GLY A 176 -11.03 28.00 29.48
C GLY A 176 -10.96 26.81 28.53
N ASP A 177 -10.19 26.89 27.44
CA ASP A 177 -9.95 25.77 26.55
C ASP A 177 -9.05 24.72 27.23
N TYR A 178 -9.28 23.46 26.91
CA TYR A 178 -8.45 22.35 27.35
C TYR A 178 -8.14 21.41 26.20
N LEU A 179 -6.96 20.79 26.24
CA LEU A 179 -6.60 19.70 25.33
C LEU A 179 -7.10 18.38 25.92
N THR A 180 -7.71 17.54 25.09
CA THR A 180 -7.96 16.14 25.39
C THR A 180 -7.02 15.30 24.53
N GLN A 181 -6.14 14.53 25.17
CA GLN A 181 -5.28 13.54 24.53
C GLN A 181 -5.66 12.15 24.99
N TYR A 182 -5.87 11.19 24.10
CA TYR A 182 -6.11 9.82 24.51
C TYR A 182 -4.84 8.98 24.47
N VAL A 183 -4.67 8.14 25.49
CA VAL A 183 -3.49 7.28 25.62
C VAL A 183 -3.91 5.86 26.00
N TYR A 184 -3.22 4.88 25.44
CA TYR A 184 -3.28 3.48 25.83
C TYR A 184 -1.88 3.06 26.29
N LEU A 185 -1.75 2.61 27.54
CA LEU A 185 -0.47 2.08 28.04
C LEU A 185 -0.41 0.57 27.87
N ASP A 186 0.74 0.07 27.40
CA ASP A 186 0.98 -1.38 27.26
C ASP A 186 0.84 -2.06 28.64
N PRO A 187 -0.12 -2.99 28.83
CA PRO A 187 -0.28 -3.68 30.12
C PRO A 187 0.87 -4.64 30.42
N ALA A 188 1.59 -5.14 29.42
CA ALA A 188 2.73 -6.02 29.62
C ALA A 188 4.00 -5.23 29.98
N ARG A 189 4.12 -4.00 29.47
CA ARG A 189 5.29 -3.13 29.64
C ARG A 189 4.87 -1.65 29.79
N PRO A 190 4.19 -1.31 30.88
CA PRO A 190 3.72 0.05 31.10
C PRO A 190 4.92 1.00 31.24
N PRO A 191 4.84 2.23 30.69
CA PRO A 191 5.88 3.21 30.91
C PRO A 191 5.93 3.65 32.38
N GLU A 192 7.08 4.13 32.84
CA GLU A 192 7.25 4.72 34.17
C GLU A 192 6.77 6.17 34.24
N GLU A 193 6.87 6.91 33.13
CA GLU A 193 6.40 8.29 33.02
C GLU A 193 5.95 8.55 31.58
N ILE A 194 4.88 9.31 31.41
CA ILE A 194 4.46 9.85 30.11
C ILE A 194 4.34 11.36 30.17
N MET A 195 4.57 12.03 29.04
CA MET A 195 4.35 13.48 28.94
C MET A 195 3.73 13.88 27.60
N VAL A 196 2.91 14.93 27.65
CA VAL A 196 2.50 15.70 26.48
C VAL A 196 3.12 17.08 26.61
N GLU A 197 3.94 17.46 25.64
CA GLU A 197 4.47 18.81 25.53
C GLU A 197 3.62 19.63 24.57
N VAL A 198 3.21 20.80 25.03
CA VAL A 198 2.46 21.77 24.23
C VAL A 198 3.34 23.01 24.06
N THR A 199 3.55 23.41 22.80
CA THR A 199 4.18 24.69 22.48
C THR A 199 3.11 25.69 22.07
N VAL A 200 3.03 26.79 22.82
CA VAL A 200 2.18 27.93 22.50
C VAL A 200 3.07 29.12 22.17
N ARG A 201 2.95 29.65 20.96
CA ARG A 201 3.90 30.65 20.41
C ARG A 201 5.33 30.09 20.47
N ASN A 202 6.14 30.57 21.43
CA ASN A 202 7.53 30.14 21.66
C ASN A 202 7.74 29.53 23.06
N ARG A 203 6.66 29.26 23.81
CA ARG A 203 6.73 28.71 25.16
C ARG A 203 6.38 27.23 25.15
N ARG A 204 7.30 26.41 25.65
CA ARG A 204 7.15 24.95 25.77
C ARG A 204 6.81 24.57 27.19
N ILE A 205 5.73 23.80 27.38
CA ILE A 205 5.33 23.27 28.69
C ILE A 205 4.99 21.80 28.53
N ALA A 206 5.58 20.97 29.40
CA ALA A 206 5.27 19.54 29.46
C ALA A 206 4.30 19.25 30.60
N PHE A 207 3.28 18.46 30.30
CA PHE A 207 2.32 17.93 31.24
C PHE A 207 2.61 16.45 31.43
N SER A 208 2.83 16.02 32.67
CA SER A 208 3.41 14.71 32.98
C SER A 208 2.55 13.88 33.95
N TRP A 209 2.62 12.56 33.77
CA TRP A 209 1.99 11.56 34.63
C TRP A 209 3.00 10.49 35.01
N GLY A 210 3.01 10.10 36.30
CA GLY A 210 3.97 9.16 36.88
C GLY A 210 5.04 9.82 37.76
N PRO A 211 6.03 9.05 38.24
CA PRO A 211 7.24 9.57 38.86
C PRO A 211 8.05 10.46 37.89
N ASP A 212 8.77 11.44 38.44
CA ASP A 212 9.67 12.31 37.69
C ASP A 212 10.96 11.56 37.31
N ARG A 213 10.97 10.92 36.14
CA ARG A 213 12.10 10.15 35.59
C ARG A 213 12.79 10.88 34.45
N MET A 214 12.03 11.62 33.64
CA MET A 214 12.48 12.41 32.52
C MET A 214 12.83 13.84 32.98
N GLN A 215 14.09 14.03 33.39
CA GLN A 215 14.61 15.29 33.92
C GLN A 215 15.16 16.21 32.82
N TRP A 216 14.29 16.95 32.14
CA TRP A 216 14.65 17.92 31.10
C TRP A 216 14.86 19.32 31.68
N LYS A 217 16.12 19.76 31.80
CA LYS A 217 16.51 20.99 32.51
C LYS A 217 15.87 22.28 31.97
N GLU A 218 15.54 22.33 30.69
CA GLU A 218 15.05 23.54 29.99
C GLU A 218 13.53 23.55 29.79
N LEU A 219 12.82 22.52 30.26
CA LEU A 219 11.40 22.34 30.02
C LEU A 219 10.61 22.55 31.31
N LYS A 220 9.72 23.55 31.32
CA LYS A 220 8.76 23.70 32.43
C LYS A 220 7.86 22.46 32.43
N LYS A 221 7.96 21.64 33.47
CA LYS A 221 7.16 20.43 33.65
C LYS A 221 6.11 20.64 34.74
N VAL A 222 4.86 20.29 34.42
CA VAL A 222 3.72 20.29 35.34
C VAL A 222 3.32 18.83 35.56
N ARG A 223 3.40 18.35 36.81
CA ARG A 223 2.95 17.00 37.17
C ARG A 223 1.45 17.01 37.41
N LEU A 224 0.68 16.31 36.57
CA LEU A 224 -0.78 16.25 36.64
C LEU A 224 -1.31 15.04 37.41
N GLY A 225 -0.48 14.04 37.70
CA GLY A 225 -0.88 12.91 38.55
C GLY A 225 -0.04 11.66 38.37
N ASP A 226 -0.59 10.53 38.82
CA ASP A 226 -0.03 9.20 38.58
C ASP A 226 -0.34 8.71 37.16
N LEU A 227 0.29 7.63 36.73
CA LEU A 227 0.04 7.03 35.42
C LEU A 227 -1.42 6.59 35.27
N PRO A 228 -2.04 6.81 34.10
CA PRO A 228 -3.36 6.26 33.83
C PRO A 228 -3.31 4.72 33.79
N ALA A 229 -4.46 4.07 34.01
CA ALA A 229 -4.51 2.61 34.01
C ALA A 229 -4.11 2.02 32.64
N ALA A 230 -3.27 0.98 32.66
CA ALA A 230 -2.83 0.27 31.45
C ALA A 230 -3.89 -0.70 30.91
N GLY A 231 -3.72 -1.13 29.66
CA GLY A 231 -4.61 -2.10 29.00
C GLY A 231 -5.95 -1.55 28.53
N ARG A 232 -6.15 -0.22 28.57
CA ARG A 232 -7.33 0.46 28.04
C ARG A 232 -7.01 1.91 27.66
N TRP A 233 -7.81 2.48 26.77
CA TRP A 233 -7.75 3.89 26.42
C TRP A 233 -8.20 4.76 27.58
N GLN A 234 -7.48 5.86 27.81
CA GLN A 234 -7.72 6.81 28.89
C GLN A 234 -7.59 8.25 28.36
N PRO A 235 -8.54 9.14 28.67
CA PRO A 235 -8.42 10.55 28.32
C PRO A 235 -7.51 11.29 29.31
N LEU A 236 -6.61 12.10 28.78
CA LEU A 236 -5.78 13.05 29.51
C LEU A 236 -6.32 14.45 29.24
N LYS A 237 -6.77 15.14 30.28
CA LYS A 237 -7.26 16.52 30.19
C LYS A 237 -6.16 17.48 30.63
N ILE A 238 -5.78 18.38 29.74
CA ILE A 238 -4.74 19.40 29.98
C ILE A 238 -5.40 20.78 29.88
N ASP A 239 -5.43 21.50 31.01
CA ASP A 239 -5.91 22.88 31.03
C ASP A 239 -4.87 23.79 30.35
N LEU A 240 -5.26 24.45 29.24
CA LEU A 240 -4.35 25.29 28.46
C LEU A 240 -4.09 26.64 29.14
N THR A 241 -4.78 26.99 30.23
CA THR A 241 -4.44 28.17 31.04
C THR A 241 -3.06 28.03 31.70
N GLU A 242 -2.58 26.80 31.93
CA GLU A 242 -1.22 26.52 32.39
C GLU A 242 -0.14 26.98 31.38
N CYS A 243 -0.51 27.07 30.10
CA CYS A 243 0.33 27.62 29.04
C CYS A 243 0.53 29.14 29.16
N GLY A 244 -0.28 29.80 29.98
CA GLY A 244 -0.26 31.24 30.22
C GLY A 244 -1.33 31.95 29.40
N ARG A 245 -0.91 32.78 28.44
CA ARG A 245 -1.83 33.59 27.64
C ARG A 245 -2.30 32.81 26.42
N GLU A 246 -3.58 32.98 26.08
CA GLU A 246 -4.21 32.54 24.84
C GLU A 246 -3.31 32.76 23.61
N GLY A 247 -3.37 31.84 22.66
CA GLY A 247 -2.57 31.89 21.46
C GLY A 247 -2.61 30.60 20.66
N ASP A 248 -1.68 30.51 19.72
CA ASP A 248 -1.61 29.41 18.78
C ASP A 248 -0.75 28.28 19.35
N ILE A 249 -1.31 27.07 19.42
CA ILE A 249 -0.58 25.83 19.58
C ILE A 249 0.15 25.57 18.26
N THR A 250 1.47 25.56 18.32
CA THR A 250 2.36 25.41 17.16
C THR A 250 3.03 24.04 17.12
N THR A 251 3.14 23.34 18.25
CA THR A 251 3.80 22.03 18.32
C THR A 251 3.18 21.19 19.43
N LEU A 252 2.99 19.91 19.14
CA LEU A 252 2.69 18.86 20.11
C LEU A 252 3.81 17.84 20.10
N ALA A 253 4.23 17.36 21.27
CA ALA A 253 5.16 16.25 21.40
C ALA A 253 4.72 15.26 22.47
N PHE A 254 4.99 13.98 22.22
CA PHE A 254 4.54 12.86 23.04
C PHE A 254 5.73 12.06 23.54
N TYR A 255 5.77 11.80 24.83
CA TYR A 255 6.88 11.15 25.52
C TYR A 255 6.40 9.94 26.31
N ASN A 256 7.16 8.84 26.29
CA ASN A 256 7.01 7.73 27.22
C ASN A 256 8.39 7.18 27.60
N GLN A 257 8.58 6.91 28.89
CA GLN A 257 9.83 6.43 29.48
C GLN A 257 9.67 4.99 29.97
N GLY A 258 10.64 4.11 29.65
CA GLY A 258 10.74 2.78 30.29
C GLY A 258 9.69 1.75 29.85
N GLY A 259 8.83 2.08 28.89
CA GLY A 259 7.75 1.21 28.39
C GLY A 259 7.09 1.81 27.15
N ARG A 260 5.92 1.28 26.76
CA ARG A 260 5.24 1.65 25.50
C ARG A 260 3.86 2.29 25.75
N ALA A 261 3.57 3.34 24.99
CA ALA A 261 2.27 4.00 24.96
C ALA A 261 1.84 4.26 23.51
N TRP A 262 0.56 4.07 23.25
CA TRP A 262 -0.10 4.52 22.02
C TRP A 262 -0.91 5.77 22.32
N TRP A 263 -0.90 6.68 21.38
CA TRP A 263 -1.56 7.97 21.42
C TRP A 263 -2.55 8.01 20.27
N ASP A 264 -3.73 8.53 20.55
CA ASP A 264 -4.78 8.67 19.55
C ASP A 264 -5.60 9.91 19.83
N ARG A 265 -6.27 10.43 18.80
CA ARG A 265 -7.18 11.57 18.82
C ARG A 265 -6.80 12.72 19.75
N THR A 266 -5.99 13.65 19.27
CA THR A 266 -5.78 14.91 19.99
C THR A 266 -6.89 15.90 19.63
N CYS A 267 -7.57 16.46 20.63
CA CYS A 267 -8.63 17.45 20.42
C CYS A 267 -8.49 18.67 21.32
N LEU A 268 -8.90 19.83 20.82
CA LEU A 268 -9.34 20.93 21.68
C LEU A 268 -10.75 20.59 22.16
N PHE A 269 -11.01 20.64 23.46
CA PHE A 269 -12.24 20.14 24.10
C PHE A 269 -12.48 18.64 23.88
N GLN A 270 -13.71 18.18 24.09
CA GLN A 270 -14.08 16.77 24.00
C GLN A 270 -14.61 16.40 22.61
N PRO A 271 -14.05 15.39 21.94
CA PRO A 271 -14.57 14.94 20.66
C PRO A 271 -15.95 14.30 20.76
N GLU A 272 -16.72 14.37 19.67
CA GLU A 272 -17.94 13.61 19.50
C GLU A 272 -17.63 12.28 18.79
N ALA A 273 -18.30 11.19 19.19
CA ALA A 273 -18.21 9.93 18.48
C ALA A 273 -18.94 10.03 17.13
N VAL A 274 -18.25 9.66 16.05
CA VAL A 274 -18.80 9.63 14.69
C VAL A 274 -19.69 8.40 14.52
N VAL A 275 -20.82 8.58 13.81
CA VAL A 275 -21.72 7.49 13.44
C VAL A 275 -21.62 7.14 11.96
N ARG A 276 -22.02 5.91 11.63
CA ARG A 276 -22.36 5.50 10.27
C ARG A 276 -23.87 5.50 10.10
N PRO A 277 -24.39 6.06 9.00
CA PRO A 277 -25.79 5.87 8.67
C PRO A 277 -26.06 4.37 8.44
N GLY A 278 -27.14 3.89 9.04
CA GLY A 278 -27.72 2.58 8.78
C GLY A 278 -28.84 2.71 7.76
N LEU A 279 -29.93 1.97 7.95
CA LEU A 279 -31.06 2.00 7.03
C LEU A 279 -31.99 3.19 7.28
N PHE A 280 -32.41 3.82 6.18
CA PHE A 280 -33.50 4.78 6.12
C PHE A 280 -34.79 4.07 5.71
N GLU A 281 -35.86 4.27 6.49
CA GLU A 281 -37.16 3.67 6.24
C GLU A 281 -38.25 4.75 6.29
N GLU A 282 -39.21 4.67 5.38
CA GLU A 282 -40.44 5.45 5.43
C GLU A 282 -41.63 4.52 5.71
N ARG A 283 -42.51 4.94 6.62
CA ARG A 283 -43.66 4.15 7.05
C ARG A 283 -44.54 3.81 5.85
N ASP A 284 -45.09 2.60 5.87
CA ASP A 284 -45.98 2.06 4.85
C ASP A 284 -45.34 1.87 3.47
N ARG A 285 -44.02 2.15 3.33
CA ARG A 285 -43.25 1.83 2.13
C ARG A 285 -42.50 0.52 2.30
N LYS A 286 -42.41 -0.24 1.21
CA LYS A 286 -41.59 -1.46 1.13
C LYS A 286 -40.14 -1.18 0.80
N VAL A 287 -39.89 -0.08 0.09
CA VAL A 287 -38.56 0.40 -0.29
C VAL A 287 -38.53 1.91 -0.08
N SER A 288 -37.41 2.44 0.40
CA SER A 288 -37.25 3.86 0.71
C SER A 288 -35.90 4.36 0.20
N ALA A 289 -35.95 5.22 -0.82
CA ALA A 289 -34.76 5.82 -1.41
C ALA A 289 -34.07 6.75 -0.41
N TYR A 290 -32.78 6.54 -0.21
CA TYR A 290 -31.92 7.36 0.64
C TYR A 290 -30.46 7.20 0.22
N PHE A 291 -29.73 8.29 0.26
CA PHE A 291 -28.30 8.33 0.00
C PHE A 291 -27.57 9.33 0.90
N THR A 292 -26.28 9.12 1.01
CA THR A 292 -25.34 10.10 1.53
C THR A 292 -24.33 10.44 0.46
N SER A 293 -23.64 11.57 0.63
CA SER A 293 -22.59 11.98 -0.29
C SER A 293 -21.37 12.47 0.47
N ARG A 294 -20.18 12.24 -0.09
CA ARG A 294 -18.93 12.84 0.38
C ARG A 294 -18.27 13.56 -0.77
N VAL A 295 -17.80 14.79 -0.53
CA VAL A 295 -17.13 15.61 -1.53
C VAL A 295 -15.72 15.93 -1.05
N ILE A 296 -14.72 15.66 -1.89
CA ILE A 296 -13.33 16.04 -1.68
C ILE A 296 -12.95 17.05 -2.76
N GLY A 297 -12.45 18.20 -2.35
CA GLY A 297 -12.01 19.27 -3.24
C GLY A 297 -12.47 20.66 -2.78
N PRO A 298 -12.32 21.68 -3.63
CA PRO A 298 -11.84 21.58 -5.00
C PRO A 298 -10.37 21.13 -5.07
N LEU A 299 -10.06 20.26 -6.03
CA LEU A 299 -8.71 19.79 -6.34
C LEU A 299 -8.25 20.38 -7.68
N LEU A 300 -6.93 20.54 -7.83
CA LEU A 300 -6.27 20.95 -9.07
C LEU A 300 -5.27 19.88 -9.49
N PHE A 301 -5.35 19.46 -10.76
CA PHE A 301 -4.33 18.63 -11.41
C PHE A 301 -4.14 19.13 -12.84
N GLN A 302 -2.91 19.47 -13.23
CA GLN A 302 -2.59 20.02 -14.56
C GLN A 302 -3.52 21.18 -14.98
N ASN A 303 -3.77 22.13 -14.06
CA ASN A 303 -4.70 23.27 -14.21
C ASN A 303 -6.18 22.92 -14.39
N GLN A 304 -6.57 21.64 -14.31
CA GLN A 304 -7.96 21.22 -14.29
C GLN A 304 -8.49 21.21 -12.85
N ARG A 305 -9.54 21.98 -12.59
CA ARG A 305 -10.25 22.00 -11.31
C ARG A 305 -11.35 20.95 -11.30
N PHE A 306 -11.41 20.14 -10.25
CA PHE A 306 -12.45 19.12 -10.10
C PHE A 306 -12.75 18.80 -8.63
N PHE A 307 -13.74 17.96 -8.42
CA PHE A 307 -14.13 17.38 -7.15
C PHE A 307 -14.17 15.86 -7.30
N LEU A 308 -13.83 15.14 -6.24
CA LEU A 308 -14.15 13.73 -6.11
C LEU A 308 -15.41 13.61 -5.28
N VAL A 309 -16.42 12.96 -5.84
CA VAL A 309 -17.73 12.81 -5.22
C VAL A 309 -18.02 11.34 -5.02
N ASN A 310 -18.35 10.98 -3.80
CA ASN A 310 -18.94 9.70 -3.45
C ASN A 310 -20.45 9.86 -3.35
N LEU A 311 -21.17 8.92 -3.95
CA LEU A 311 -22.60 8.74 -3.71
C LEU A 311 -22.80 7.34 -3.14
N ASP A 312 -23.48 7.26 -1.99
CA ASP A 312 -23.71 6.02 -1.27
C ASP A 312 -25.21 5.84 -1.00
N GLY A 313 -25.82 4.89 -1.70
CA GLY A 313 -27.25 4.55 -1.60
C GLY A 313 -27.51 3.32 -0.72
N ARG A 314 -26.49 2.73 -0.08
CA ARG A 314 -26.64 1.51 0.75
C ARG A 314 -27.54 1.73 1.96
N SER A 315 -27.70 2.98 2.37
CA SER A 315 -28.61 3.38 3.44
C SER A 315 -30.10 3.37 3.01
N SER A 316 -30.42 3.04 1.74
CA SER A 316 -31.81 2.87 1.29
C SER A 316 -32.48 1.63 1.89
N GLY A 317 -33.54 1.80 2.68
CA GLY A 317 -34.28 0.69 3.28
C GLY A 317 -35.02 -0.17 2.26
N GLY A 318 -34.86 -1.49 2.36
CA GLY A 318 -35.55 -2.46 1.51
C GLY A 318 -35.08 -2.49 0.04
N ALA A 319 -33.98 -1.82 -0.29
CA ALA A 319 -33.46 -1.75 -1.65
C ALA A 319 -32.69 -3.03 -2.03
N THR A 320 -32.90 -3.48 -3.26
CA THR A 320 -32.19 -4.59 -3.93
C THR A 320 -31.56 -4.16 -5.25
N GLY A 321 -31.80 -2.92 -5.71
CA GLY A 321 -31.19 -2.36 -6.91
C GLY A 321 -31.20 -0.82 -6.87
N TRP A 322 -30.21 -0.21 -7.53
CA TRP A 322 -29.97 1.23 -7.55
C TRP A 322 -29.86 1.72 -9.01
N GLU A 323 -30.44 2.87 -9.30
CA GLU A 323 -30.27 3.61 -10.56
C GLU A 323 -30.00 5.08 -10.23
N TRP A 324 -28.80 5.54 -10.56
CA TRP A 324 -28.36 6.91 -10.36
C TRP A 324 -28.43 7.70 -11.66
N ARG A 325 -28.79 8.98 -11.56
CA ARG A 325 -28.65 9.96 -12.65
C ARG A 325 -28.06 11.26 -12.10
N PHE A 326 -26.98 11.73 -12.72
CA PHE A 326 -26.19 12.90 -12.31
C PHE A 326 -25.32 13.33 -13.50
N GLU A 327 -25.10 14.62 -13.77
CA GLU A 327 -24.19 15.09 -14.85
C GLU A 327 -24.36 14.38 -16.21
N GLU A 328 -25.59 14.04 -16.62
CA GLU A 328 -25.87 13.23 -17.83
C GLU A 328 -25.30 11.80 -17.81
N LYS A 329 -24.66 11.41 -16.72
CA LYS A 329 -24.14 10.07 -16.42
C LYS A 329 -25.19 9.23 -15.68
N LYS A 330 -24.95 7.92 -15.66
CA LYS A 330 -25.74 6.92 -14.91
C LYS A 330 -24.82 5.92 -14.23
N SER A 331 -25.29 5.37 -13.10
CA SER A 331 -24.64 4.25 -12.42
C SER A 331 -25.71 3.33 -11.82
N SER A 332 -25.37 2.05 -11.65
CA SER A 332 -26.18 1.04 -10.97
C SER A 332 -25.54 0.48 -9.71
N GLU A 333 -24.36 1.01 -9.34
CA GLU A 333 -23.65 0.59 -8.14
C GLU A 333 -24.34 1.15 -6.89
N SER A 334 -24.26 0.41 -5.77
CA SER A 334 -24.83 0.87 -4.50
C SER A 334 -24.04 2.00 -3.84
N GLU A 335 -22.72 2.06 -4.11
CA GLU A 335 -21.79 3.10 -3.67
C GLU A 335 -20.67 3.21 -4.72
N PHE A 336 -20.28 4.43 -5.09
CA PHE A 336 -19.13 4.63 -6.00
C PHE A 336 -18.54 6.04 -5.86
N TRP A 337 -17.27 6.17 -6.27
CA TRP A 337 -16.58 7.46 -6.41
C TRP A 337 -16.48 7.85 -7.88
N PHE A 338 -16.63 9.14 -8.18
CA PHE A 338 -16.41 9.69 -9.52
C PHE A 338 -15.90 11.12 -9.44
N ARG A 339 -15.45 11.63 -10.58
CA ARG A 339 -15.01 13.02 -10.74
C ARG A 339 -16.13 13.90 -11.28
N SER A 340 -16.26 15.09 -10.70
CA SER A 340 -17.16 16.15 -11.15
C SER A 340 -16.38 17.46 -11.36
N GLU A 341 -16.75 18.21 -12.40
CA GLU A 341 -16.22 19.55 -12.69
C GLU A 341 -17.23 20.66 -12.30
N GLY A 342 -18.31 20.29 -11.59
CA GLY A 342 -19.36 21.23 -11.20
C GLY A 342 -18.82 22.38 -10.35
N LYS A 343 -19.52 23.52 -10.39
CA LYS A 343 -19.04 24.77 -9.75
C LYS A 343 -19.51 24.94 -8.31
N SER A 344 -20.79 24.69 -8.06
CA SER A 344 -21.46 24.97 -6.77
C SER A 344 -22.21 23.77 -6.18
N GLY A 345 -22.64 22.83 -7.02
CA GLY A 345 -23.28 21.61 -6.58
C GLY A 345 -23.65 20.69 -7.74
N LEU A 346 -24.15 19.53 -7.39
CA LEU A 346 -24.46 18.42 -8.29
C LEU A 346 -25.89 17.93 -8.06
N PRO A 347 -26.82 18.15 -9.00
CA PRO A 347 -28.13 17.53 -8.97
C PRO A 347 -27.99 16.00 -9.12
N VAL A 348 -28.55 15.26 -8.18
CA VAL A 348 -28.51 13.80 -8.13
C VAL A 348 -29.94 13.27 -8.01
N ARG A 349 -30.28 12.29 -8.83
CA ARG A 349 -31.47 11.45 -8.66
C ARG A 349 -31.05 10.02 -8.42
N LEU A 350 -31.51 9.45 -7.30
CA LEU A 350 -31.43 8.03 -7.00
C LEU A 350 -32.83 7.43 -7.12
N THR A 351 -33.00 6.41 -7.94
CA THR A 351 -34.14 5.50 -7.91
C THR A 351 -33.67 4.16 -7.36
N VAL A 352 -34.35 3.64 -6.34
CA VAL A 352 -34.11 2.30 -5.82
C VAL A 352 -35.30 1.40 -6.10
N THR A 353 -35.01 0.13 -6.28
CA THR A 353 -36.02 -0.92 -6.42
C THR A 353 -35.89 -1.92 -5.28
N GLY A 354 -36.99 -2.53 -4.87
CA GLY A 354 -37.04 -3.54 -3.82
C GLY A 354 -37.80 -4.79 -4.26
N PRO A 355 -38.03 -5.75 -3.34
CA PRO A 355 -38.67 -7.02 -3.64
C PRO A 355 -40.01 -6.88 -4.36
N ALA A 356 -40.30 -7.79 -5.29
CA ALA A 356 -41.56 -7.82 -6.03
C ALA A 356 -42.77 -7.99 -5.10
N GLY A 357 -43.75 -7.09 -5.24
CA GLY A 357 -45.09 -7.30 -4.70
C GLY A 357 -45.95 -8.15 -5.62
N ARG A 358 -47.25 -8.29 -5.30
CA ARG A 358 -48.21 -9.07 -6.10
C ARG A 358 -48.44 -8.56 -7.54
N LYS A 359 -47.97 -7.36 -7.90
CA LYS A 359 -48.22 -6.74 -9.23
C LYS A 359 -46.97 -6.16 -9.91
N ALA A 360 -45.99 -5.65 -9.16
CA ALA A 360 -44.74 -5.08 -9.68
C ALA A 360 -43.67 -5.00 -8.57
N MET A 361 -42.41 -4.78 -8.95
CA MET A 361 -41.36 -4.36 -8.01
C MET A 361 -41.73 -3.04 -7.34
N ALA A 362 -41.51 -2.96 -6.04
CA ALA A 362 -41.62 -1.69 -5.35
C ALA A 362 -40.46 -0.79 -5.78
N SER A 363 -40.72 0.50 -6.00
CA SER A 363 -39.71 1.48 -6.37
C SER A 363 -39.90 2.78 -5.59
N ASP A 364 -38.80 3.47 -5.34
CA ASP A 364 -38.83 4.80 -4.76
C ASP A 364 -37.71 5.67 -5.32
N THR A 365 -37.94 6.97 -5.39
CA THR A 365 -36.99 7.93 -5.94
C THR A 365 -36.74 9.07 -4.95
N TRP A 366 -35.47 9.43 -4.81
CA TRP A 366 -35.05 10.63 -4.12
C TRP A 366 -34.19 11.49 -5.04
N THR A 367 -34.45 12.78 -5.04
CA THR A 367 -33.68 13.78 -5.79
C THR A 367 -33.20 14.83 -4.80
N ASP A 368 -31.91 15.16 -4.88
CA ASP A 368 -31.31 16.21 -4.06
C ASP A 368 -30.12 16.84 -4.80
N THR A 369 -29.59 17.95 -4.28
CA THR A 369 -28.40 18.62 -4.84
C THR A 369 -27.25 18.56 -3.85
N VAL A 370 -26.24 17.75 -4.17
CA VAL A 370 -25.00 17.66 -3.40
C VAL A 370 -24.23 18.97 -3.54
N GLN A 371 -24.04 19.70 -2.45
CA GLN A 371 -23.35 21.00 -2.47
C GLN A 371 -21.83 20.82 -2.49
N PHE A 372 -21.13 21.65 -3.25
CA PHE A 372 -19.67 21.65 -3.31
C PHE A 372 -19.07 22.73 -2.41
N PRO A 373 -17.94 22.45 -1.73
CA PRO A 373 -17.28 23.43 -0.88
C PRO A 373 -16.70 24.58 -1.70
N THR A 374 -16.75 25.79 -1.13
CA THR A 374 -16.25 27.04 -1.74
C THR A 374 -14.79 27.35 -1.36
N ALA A 375 -14.05 26.38 -0.82
CA ALA A 375 -12.67 26.55 -0.40
C ALA A 375 -11.74 26.80 -1.61
N ALA A 376 -10.54 27.32 -1.33
CA ALA A 376 -9.49 27.42 -2.32
C ALA A 376 -9.11 26.03 -2.86
N ALA A 377 -8.82 25.95 -4.15
CA ALA A 377 -8.51 24.68 -4.77
C ALA A 377 -7.11 24.22 -4.38
N GLN A 378 -7.01 22.93 -4.05
CA GLN A 378 -5.78 22.32 -3.58
C GLN A 378 -5.09 21.54 -4.69
N GLU A 379 -3.80 21.80 -4.90
CA GLU A 379 -3.00 21.03 -5.84
C GLU A 379 -2.90 19.58 -5.36
N LEU A 380 -3.32 18.65 -6.22
CA LEU A 380 -3.24 17.23 -5.97
C LEU A 380 -1.78 16.78 -6.16
N LYS A 381 -1.19 16.26 -5.08
CA LYS A 381 0.19 15.79 -5.01
C LYS A 381 0.23 14.34 -4.59
N PHE A 382 1.00 13.54 -5.30
CA PHE A 382 1.11 12.11 -5.07
C PHE A 382 2.43 11.57 -5.60
N LEU A 383 2.76 10.33 -5.21
CA LEU A 383 3.81 9.53 -5.80
C LEU A 383 3.20 8.21 -6.27
N PHE A 384 3.40 7.87 -7.54
CA PHE A 384 3.08 6.57 -8.10
C PHE A 384 4.37 5.90 -8.55
N ARG A 385 4.79 4.83 -7.87
CA ARG A 385 6.08 4.20 -8.11
C ARG A 385 5.94 2.71 -8.26
N GLU A 386 6.46 2.16 -9.36
CA GLU A 386 6.67 0.74 -9.50
C GLU A 386 7.72 0.25 -8.48
N LEU A 387 7.41 -0.82 -7.77
CA LEU A 387 8.36 -1.51 -6.91
C LEU A 387 9.13 -2.56 -7.73
N SER A 388 10.16 -3.13 -7.12
CA SER A 388 11.01 -4.10 -7.79
C SER A 388 10.24 -5.31 -8.30
N HIS A 389 10.48 -5.62 -9.57
CA HIS A 389 9.93 -6.76 -10.29
C HIS A 389 11.03 -7.50 -11.06
N GLN A 390 10.73 -8.72 -11.49
CA GLN A 390 11.64 -9.51 -12.31
C GLN A 390 11.70 -8.93 -13.73
N SER A 391 12.91 -8.81 -14.28
CA SER A 391 13.09 -8.45 -15.70
C SER A 391 13.05 -9.69 -16.61
N LEU A 392 13.25 -10.86 -16.03
CA LEU A 392 13.24 -12.15 -16.70
C LEU A 392 12.27 -13.10 -16.01
N ILE A 393 11.48 -13.84 -16.77
CA ILE A 393 10.51 -14.79 -16.23
C ILE A 393 10.33 -15.97 -17.19
N ASN A 394 10.10 -17.19 -16.70
CA ASN A 394 9.83 -18.31 -17.61
C ASN A 394 8.41 -18.27 -18.15
N THR A 395 8.18 -18.90 -19.30
CA THR A 395 6.82 -19.16 -19.79
C THR A 395 6.02 -19.99 -18.79
N GLY A 396 4.81 -19.53 -18.47
CA GLY A 396 3.89 -20.15 -17.51
C GLY A 396 4.10 -19.73 -16.05
N GLU A 397 5.16 -19.00 -15.73
CA GLU A 397 5.36 -18.40 -14.40
C GLU A 397 4.47 -17.16 -14.19
N THR A 398 4.29 -16.78 -12.93
CA THR A 398 3.52 -15.60 -12.55
C THR A 398 4.47 -14.43 -12.27
N LEU A 399 4.33 -13.36 -13.05
CA LEU A 399 5.00 -12.08 -12.79
C LEU A 399 4.20 -11.31 -11.76
N TYR A 400 4.85 -10.84 -10.70
CA TYR A 400 4.27 -9.97 -9.68
C TYR A 400 4.68 -8.53 -9.94
N LEU A 401 3.70 -7.64 -10.05
CA LEU A 401 3.90 -6.20 -10.23
C LEU A 401 3.24 -5.47 -9.06
N ASN A 402 4.04 -4.67 -8.35
CA ASN A 402 3.57 -3.94 -7.18
C ASN A 402 3.79 -2.45 -7.39
N PHE A 403 2.79 -1.64 -7.06
CA PHE A 403 2.86 -0.19 -7.17
C PHE A 403 2.65 0.46 -5.82
N LEU A 404 3.63 1.26 -5.39
CA LEU A 404 3.50 2.12 -4.23
C LEU A 404 2.77 3.40 -4.62
N VAL A 405 1.67 3.68 -3.94
CA VAL A 405 0.87 4.90 -4.06
C VAL A 405 1.00 5.69 -2.77
N THR A 406 1.52 6.91 -2.86
CA THR A 406 1.62 7.83 -1.72
C THR A 406 0.80 9.08 -1.99
N ASN A 407 -0.04 9.46 -1.03
CA ASN A 407 -0.79 10.70 -1.07
C ASN A 407 0.01 11.82 -0.36
N LEU A 408 0.38 12.86 -1.11
CA LEU A 408 1.07 14.04 -0.58
C LEU A 408 0.16 15.27 -0.55
N THR A 409 -1.14 15.07 -0.73
CA THR A 409 -2.20 16.06 -0.55
C THR A 409 -2.71 15.97 0.90
N PRO A 410 -2.97 17.08 1.61
CA PRO A 410 -3.38 17.05 3.02
C PRO A 410 -4.87 16.67 3.22
N VAL A 411 -5.43 15.88 2.31
CA VAL A 411 -6.76 15.26 2.42
C VAL A 411 -6.68 13.81 1.94
N PRO A 412 -7.37 12.87 2.60
CA PRO A 412 -7.43 11.49 2.12
C PRO A 412 -7.98 11.41 0.68
N LEU A 413 -7.42 10.52 -0.13
CA LEU A 413 -7.81 10.37 -1.53
C LEU A 413 -8.30 8.95 -1.83
N PRO A 414 -9.48 8.80 -2.47
CA PRO A 414 -9.90 7.56 -3.11
C PRO A 414 -9.21 7.45 -4.48
N LEU A 415 -8.22 6.58 -4.56
CA LEU A 415 -7.45 6.35 -5.79
C LEU A 415 -7.73 4.95 -6.31
N THR A 416 -7.60 4.74 -7.62
CA THR A 416 -7.72 3.41 -8.21
C THR A 416 -6.52 3.15 -9.10
N VAL A 417 -5.86 2.01 -8.93
CA VAL A 417 -4.89 1.51 -9.90
C VAL A 417 -5.58 0.46 -10.76
N THR A 418 -5.47 0.55 -12.08
CA THR A 418 -6.13 -0.40 -12.99
C THR A 418 -5.33 -0.59 -14.29
N ASP A 419 -5.36 -1.80 -14.83
CA ASP A 419 -4.89 -2.12 -16.20
C ASP A 419 -6.05 -2.24 -17.21
N GLY A 420 -7.28 -1.93 -16.79
CA GLY A 420 -8.51 -2.12 -17.55
C GLY A 420 -9.14 -3.52 -17.44
N ARG A 421 -8.40 -4.52 -16.91
CA ARG A 421 -8.93 -5.87 -16.64
C ARG A 421 -9.21 -6.05 -15.16
N GLU A 422 -8.28 -5.60 -14.33
CA GLU A 422 -8.38 -5.59 -12.88
C GLU A 422 -8.26 -4.17 -12.33
N SER A 423 -8.80 -3.95 -11.14
CA SER A 423 -8.72 -2.70 -10.41
C SER A 423 -8.39 -2.94 -8.94
N ARG A 424 -7.65 -2.01 -8.34
CA ARG A 424 -7.40 -1.93 -6.90
C ARG A 424 -7.84 -0.54 -6.43
N SER A 425 -8.95 -0.48 -5.69
CA SER A 425 -9.42 0.75 -5.06
C SER A 425 -8.71 0.95 -3.73
N LEU A 426 -8.11 2.13 -3.56
CA LEU A 426 -7.28 2.47 -2.42
C LEU A 426 -7.83 3.72 -1.74
N TRP A 427 -8.03 3.62 -0.43
CA TRP A 427 -8.20 4.80 0.43
C TRP A 427 -6.83 5.18 0.99
N VAL A 428 -6.24 6.26 0.45
CA VAL A 428 -4.85 6.65 0.77
C VAL A 428 -4.88 7.90 1.66
N LEU A 429 -4.54 7.72 2.94
CA LEU A 429 -4.40 8.83 3.89
C LEU A 429 -3.17 9.69 3.52
N PRO A 430 -3.15 10.97 3.89
CA PRO A 430 -2.00 11.85 3.65
C PRO A 430 -0.72 11.36 4.32
N GLY A 431 0.42 11.64 3.66
CA GLY A 431 1.75 11.42 4.21
C GLY A 431 2.41 10.14 3.69
N LYS A 432 3.75 10.11 3.74
CA LYS A 432 4.54 8.98 3.23
C LYS A 432 4.32 7.69 4.02
N ASP A 433 4.12 7.81 5.33
CA ASP A 433 3.88 6.67 6.23
C ASP A 433 2.55 5.97 5.95
N ASN A 434 1.65 6.64 5.22
CA ASN A 434 0.33 6.15 4.82
C ASN A 434 0.27 5.61 3.39
N SER A 435 1.43 5.37 2.78
CA SER A 435 1.48 4.77 1.44
C SER A 435 0.76 3.43 1.39
N ARG A 436 0.19 3.12 0.23
CA ARG A 436 -0.53 1.86 -0.05
C ARG A 436 0.12 1.15 -1.22
N ILE A 437 0.05 -0.18 -1.23
CA ILE A 437 0.53 -1.01 -2.33
C ILE A 437 -0.69 -1.51 -3.11
N ALA A 438 -0.65 -1.35 -4.43
CA ALA A 438 -1.53 -2.07 -5.35
C ALA A 438 -0.74 -3.17 -6.04
N ASP A 439 -1.16 -4.41 -5.83
CA ASP A 439 -0.54 -5.61 -6.38
C ASP A 439 -1.33 -6.16 -7.58
N PHE A 440 -0.59 -6.58 -8.60
CA PHE A 440 -1.09 -7.19 -9.81
C PHE A 440 -0.23 -8.39 -10.18
N THR A 441 -0.83 -9.32 -10.93
CA THR A 441 -0.12 -10.49 -11.42
C THR A 441 -0.37 -10.70 -12.91
N ILE A 442 0.64 -11.18 -13.63
CA ILE A 442 0.52 -11.58 -15.03
C ILE A 442 0.98 -13.03 -15.14
N LYS A 443 0.08 -13.92 -15.60
CA LYS A 443 0.42 -15.29 -15.97
C LYS A 443 1.00 -15.27 -17.38
N THR A 444 2.29 -15.58 -17.54
CA THR A 444 2.94 -15.54 -18.84
C THR A 444 2.48 -16.70 -19.73
N SER A 445 2.40 -16.47 -21.05
CA SER A 445 1.72 -17.39 -21.99
C SER A 445 2.51 -17.67 -23.27
N GLY A 446 3.73 -17.15 -23.40
CA GLY A 446 4.54 -17.25 -24.61
C GLY A 446 4.08 -16.35 -25.74
N GLN A 447 3.16 -15.41 -25.47
CA GLN A 447 2.68 -14.41 -26.42
C GLN A 447 3.02 -13.00 -25.93
N PRO A 448 3.42 -12.07 -26.82
CA PRO A 448 3.65 -10.69 -26.43
C PRO A 448 2.41 -10.06 -25.81
N GLU A 449 2.58 -9.39 -24.68
CA GLU A 449 1.50 -8.73 -23.97
C GLU A 449 1.95 -7.35 -23.49
N VAL A 450 1.09 -6.34 -23.66
CA VAL A 450 1.29 -5.00 -23.09
C VAL A 450 0.23 -4.74 -22.03
N ARG A 451 0.66 -4.14 -20.91
CA ARG A 451 -0.18 -3.74 -19.78
C ARG A 451 0.13 -2.32 -19.36
N ASP A 452 -0.88 -1.48 -19.40
CA ASP A 452 -0.80 -0.09 -18.96
C ASP A 452 -1.51 0.07 -17.62
N TYR A 453 -0.74 0.18 -16.55
CA TYR A 453 -1.25 0.43 -15.21
C TYR A 453 -1.44 1.93 -15.01
N ARG A 454 -2.70 2.34 -14.87
CA ARG A 454 -3.11 3.73 -14.70
C ARG A 454 -3.49 3.97 -13.25
N LEU A 455 -2.98 5.07 -12.68
CA LEU A 455 -3.47 5.62 -11.42
C LEU A 455 -4.56 6.63 -11.72
N LEU A 456 -5.75 6.42 -11.16
CA LEU A 456 -6.94 7.22 -11.40
C LEU A 456 -7.45 7.87 -10.12
N ALA A 457 -7.99 9.08 -10.26
CA ALA A 457 -8.86 9.73 -9.28
C ALA A 457 -10.25 9.96 -9.92
N GLY A 458 -11.19 9.05 -9.64
CA GLY A 458 -12.41 8.94 -10.43
C GLY A 458 -12.07 8.44 -11.84
N ASP A 459 -12.43 9.20 -12.87
CA ASP A 459 -12.12 8.92 -14.28
C ASP A 459 -10.86 9.66 -14.80
N LEU A 460 -10.25 10.52 -13.98
CA LEU A 460 -9.05 11.27 -14.35
C LEU A 460 -7.81 10.42 -14.17
N GLU A 461 -7.06 10.24 -15.26
CA GLU A 461 -5.74 9.60 -15.23
C GLU A 461 -4.70 10.56 -14.66
N LEU A 462 -4.13 10.17 -13.53
CA LEU A 462 -3.11 10.93 -12.83
C LEU A 462 -1.70 10.56 -13.31
N ASP A 463 -1.46 9.28 -13.56
CA ASP A 463 -0.18 8.75 -14.01
C ASP A 463 -0.34 7.36 -14.64
N ARG A 464 0.67 6.93 -15.41
CA ARG A 464 0.68 5.65 -16.13
C ARG A 464 2.05 4.96 -16.06
N ARG A 465 2.03 3.64 -15.90
CA ARG A 465 3.21 2.77 -16.05
C ARG A 465 2.92 1.68 -17.06
N SER A 466 3.68 1.65 -18.14
CA SER A 466 3.53 0.69 -19.22
C SER A 466 4.54 -0.45 -19.06
N PHE A 467 4.05 -1.68 -19.15
CA PHE A 467 4.82 -2.91 -19.12
C PHE A 467 4.58 -3.69 -20.40
N ARG A 468 5.64 -4.24 -20.97
CA ARG A 468 5.58 -5.19 -22.08
C ARG A 468 6.24 -6.48 -21.66
N VAL A 469 5.46 -7.55 -21.64
CA VAL A 469 5.96 -8.92 -21.55
C VAL A 469 6.21 -9.40 -22.98
N GLN A 470 7.44 -9.80 -23.28
CA GLN A 470 7.80 -10.27 -24.62
C GLN A 470 8.58 -11.59 -24.53
N PRO A 471 8.12 -12.64 -25.23
CA PRO A 471 8.90 -13.87 -25.40
C PRO A 471 10.25 -13.61 -26.06
N LEU A 472 11.28 -14.30 -25.61
CA LEU A 472 12.57 -14.32 -26.31
C LEU A 472 12.40 -14.90 -27.72
N GLY A 473 12.83 -14.14 -28.70
CA GLY A 473 12.71 -14.46 -30.12
C GLY A 473 13.82 -13.81 -30.94
N GLU A 474 13.89 -14.15 -32.22
CA GLU A 474 14.84 -13.50 -33.12
C GLU A 474 14.46 -12.03 -33.37
N GLY A 475 15.46 -11.13 -33.41
CA GLY A 475 15.23 -9.73 -33.80
C GLY A 475 14.81 -8.79 -32.66
N LEU A 476 15.17 -9.10 -31.42
CA LEU A 476 15.09 -8.15 -30.31
C LEU A 476 16.09 -7.01 -30.58
N THR A 477 15.67 -5.90 -31.18
CA THR A 477 16.55 -4.74 -31.48
C THR A 477 16.28 -3.53 -30.59
N ASP A 478 15.13 -3.52 -29.93
CA ASP A 478 14.57 -2.35 -29.25
C ASP A 478 14.57 -2.52 -27.73
N ILE A 479 15.71 -2.95 -27.17
CA ILE A 479 15.88 -3.21 -25.74
C ILE A 479 17.08 -2.44 -25.21
N ALA A 480 16.88 -1.71 -24.12
CA ALA A 480 17.94 -1.06 -23.39
C ALA A 480 17.87 -1.42 -21.90
N ALA A 481 19.02 -1.37 -21.22
CA ALA A 481 19.06 -1.38 -19.77
C ALA A 481 18.64 0.01 -19.23
N ALA A 482 17.79 0.02 -18.22
CA ALA A 482 17.30 1.21 -17.54
C ALA A 482 17.41 1.01 -16.02
N GLY A 483 18.58 1.30 -15.46
CA GLY A 483 18.89 0.98 -14.07
C GLY A 483 18.89 -0.53 -13.84
N PRO A 484 18.11 -1.07 -12.87
CA PRO A 484 18.01 -2.52 -12.62
C PRO A 484 16.99 -3.23 -13.53
N TYR A 485 16.32 -2.52 -14.43
CA TYR A 485 15.26 -3.05 -15.29
C TYR A 485 15.62 -2.95 -16.77
N LEU A 486 14.81 -3.58 -17.62
CA LEU A 486 14.84 -3.37 -19.06
C LEU A 486 13.78 -2.34 -19.47
N SER A 487 14.09 -1.59 -20.52
CA SER A 487 13.16 -0.69 -21.18
C SER A 487 13.09 -0.97 -22.67
N GLY A 488 11.90 -0.85 -23.24
CA GLY A 488 11.70 -0.85 -24.69
C GLY A 488 11.94 0.53 -25.33
N SER A 489 11.87 0.58 -26.66
CA SER A 489 12.07 1.81 -27.44
C SER A 489 11.04 2.91 -27.17
N ARG A 490 9.87 2.59 -26.60
CA ARG A 490 8.84 3.58 -26.23
C ARG A 490 8.89 3.98 -24.76
N GLY A 491 9.93 3.55 -24.04
CA GLY A 491 10.12 3.85 -22.61
C GLY A 491 9.32 2.95 -21.66
N GLU A 492 8.57 1.98 -22.17
CA GLU A 492 7.87 0.98 -21.36
C GLU A 492 8.87 0.05 -20.65
N ARG A 493 8.50 -0.47 -19.47
CA ARG A 493 9.26 -1.53 -18.80
C ARG A 493 9.12 -2.82 -19.57
N LEU A 494 10.25 -3.47 -19.85
CA LEU A 494 10.27 -4.73 -20.57
C LEU A 494 10.52 -5.88 -19.59
N VAL A 495 9.72 -6.94 -19.72
CA VAL A 495 9.95 -8.23 -19.07
C VAL A 495 10.12 -9.26 -20.16
N LEU A 496 11.29 -9.89 -20.20
CA LEU A 496 11.59 -10.92 -21.18
C LEU A 496 11.12 -12.28 -20.65
N GLU A 497 10.29 -12.92 -21.45
CA GLU A 497 9.77 -14.25 -21.17
C GLU A 497 10.67 -15.29 -21.83
N VAL A 498 11.29 -16.13 -21.01
CA VAL A 498 12.19 -17.20 -21.43
C VAL A 498 11.33 -18.44 -21.76
N PRO A 499 11.23 -18.86 -23.03
CA PRO A 499 10.49 -20.06 -23.39
C PRO A 499 11.22 -21.31 -22.87
N GLU A 500 10.51 -22.41 -22.70
CA GLU A 500 11.16 -23.70 -22.49
C GLU A 500 11.92 -24.11 -23.77
N PHE A 501 13.18 -24.49 -23.62
CA PHE A 501 13.99 -24.98 -24.73
C PHE A 501 15.07 -25.96 -24.23
N ARG A 502 15.56 -26.80 -25.14
CA ARG A 502 16.76 -27.62 -24.95
C ARG A 502 17.67 -27.48 -26.15
N LEU A 503 18.97 -27.62 -25.93
CA LEU A 503 19.94 -27.73 -26.99
C LEU A 503 19.80 -29.09 -27.69
N GLU A 504 19.88 -29.09 -29.01
CA GLU A 504 20.07 -30.31 -29.78
C GLU A 504 21.53 -30.74 -29.60
N ASN A 505 21.75 -31.82 -28.85
CA ASN A 505 23.10 -32.32 -28.63
C ASN A 505 23.70 -32.82 -29.94
N GLY A 506 24.73 -32.14 -30.45
CA GLY A 506 25.51 -32.61 -31.59
C GLY A 506 26.22 -33.94 -31.29
N THR A 507 26.48 -34.72 -32.33
CA THR A 507 27.34 -35.92 -32.29
C THR A 507 28.71 -35.62 -31.66
N ALA A 508 29.49 -36.66 -31.32
CA ALA A 508 30.89 -36.50 -30.89
C ALA A 508 31.64 -35.52 -31.80
N LEU A 509 32.52 -34.70 -31.21
CA LEU A 509 33.34 -33.77 -31.97
C LEU A 509 34.24 -34.57 -32.91
N ASP A 510 34.20 -34.24 -34.20
CA ASP A 510 35.10 -34.84 -35.18
C ASP A 510 36.49 -34.21 -35.05
N THR A 511 37.34 -34.87 -34.27
CA THR A 511 38.72 -34.46 -34.03
C THR A 511 39.66 -34.75 -35.21
N GLY A 512 39.18 -35.42 -36.28
CA GLY A 512 39.96 -35.68 -37.49
C GLY A 512 40.16 -34.44 -38.38
N ARG A 513 39.32 -33.43 -38.20
CA ARG A 513 39.43 -32.12 -38.87
C ARG A 513 39.74 -31.01 -37.86
N GLU A 514 40.04 -29.81 -38.38
CA GLU A 514 40.17 -28.65 -37.52
C GLU A 514 38.80 -28.28 -36.92
N ILE A 515 38.72 -28.23 -35.59
CA ILE A 515 37.50 -27.85 -34.86
C ILE A 515 37.52 -26.36 -34.52
N SER A 516 36.36 -25.70 -34.59
CA SER A 516 36.24 -24.29 -34.18
C SER A 516 35.71 -24.18 -32.74
N ILE A 517 36.43 -23.48 -31.87
CA ILE A 517 36.06 -23.27 -30.47
C ILE A 517 35.83 -21.79 -30.22
N GLY A 518 34.67 -21.43 -29.67
CA GLY A 518 34.37 -20.08 -29.18
C GLY A 518 34.51 -20.00 -27.66
N ILE A 519 35.24 -19.02 -27.15
CA ILE A 519 35.31 -18.70 -25.72
C ILE A 519 34.50 -17.42 -25.50
N PHE A 520 33.35 -17.55 -24.84
CA PHE A 520 32.41 -16.45 -24.59
C PHE A 520 32.50 -15.96 -23.15
N GLY A 521 32.29 -14.66 -22.94
CA GLY A 521 32.37 -14.05 -21.62
C GLY A 521 33.81 -13.86 -21.16
N ASP A 522 34.02 -13.75 -19.85
CA ASP A 522 35.31 -13.33 -19.30
C ASP A 522 36.21 -14.53 -18.97
N GLY A 523 36.63 -15.22 -20.03
CA GLY A 523 37.69 -16.23 -19.94
C GLY A 523 39.04 -15.61 -19.51
N PRO A 524 39.91 -16.36 -18.81
CA PRO A 524 41.23 -15.86 -18.43
C PRO A 524 42.09 -15.43 -19.63
N PRO A 525 42.72 -14.24 -19.59
CA PRO A 525 43.61 -13.78 -20.64
C PRO A 525 44.73 -14.79 -20.92
N GLY A 526 44.91 -15.16 -22.20
CA GLY A 526 45.92 -16.14 -22.62
C GLY A 526 45.46 -17.60 -22.60
N LEU A 527 44.21 -17.88 -22.16
CA LEU A 527 43.66 -19.23 -22.19
C LEU A 527 43.62 -19.81 -23.61
N ALA A 528 43.22 -19.00 -24.60
CA ALA A 528 43.11 -19.46 -25.98
C ALA A 528 44.41 -20.07 -26.52
N SER A 529 45.55 -19.40 -26.31
CA SER A 529 46.86 -19.90 -26.75
C SER A 529 47.22 -21.24 -26.09
N LEU A 530 47.08 -21.32 -24.76
CA LEU A 530 47.43 -22.52 -24.00
C LEU A 530 46.49 -23.69 -24.26
N LEU A 531 45.20 -23.42 -24.49
CA LEU A 531 44.22 -24.43 -24.86
C LEU A 531 44.55 -25.01 -26.25
N LYS A 532 44.92 -24.15 -27.21
CA LYS A 532 45.36 -24.58 -28.55
C LYS A 532 46.58 -25.49 -28.47
N GLU A 533 47.59 -25.13 -27.68
CA GLU A 533 48.77 -25.95 -27.45
C GLU A 533 48.44 -27.30 -26.78
N SER A 534 47.54 -27.29 -25.79
CA SER A 534 47.14 -28.50 -25.05
C SER A 534 46.33 -29.48 -25.90
N LEU A 535 45.53 -28.96 -26.84
CA LEU A 535 44.83 -29.74 -27.86
C LEU A 535 45.77 -30.29 -28.93
N ALA A 536 46.73 -29.49 -29.41
CA ALA A 536 47.73 -29.93 -30.37
C ALA A 536 48.57 -31.09 -29.82
N ARG A 537 48.95 -31.04 -28.53
CA ARG A 537 49.64 -32.15 -27.84
C ARG A 537 48.81 -33.45 -27.79
N ARG A 538 47.50 -33.37 -27.99
CA ARG A 538 46.55 -34.50 -28.04
C ARG A 538 46.12 -34.84 -29.47
N GLY A 539 46.79 -34.30 -30.48
CA GLY A 539 46.49 -34.57 -31.89
C GLY A 539 45.26 -33.84 -32.45
N VAL A 540 44.69 -32.87 -31.72
CA VAL A 540 43.51 -32.12 -32.15
C VAL A 540 43.93 -30.77 -32.70
N ARG A 541 43.51 -30.46 -33.94
CA ARG A 541 43.68 -29.14 -34.53
C ARG A 541 42.47 -28.28 -34.18
N ALA A 542 42.70 -27.09 -33.63
CA ALA A 542 41.62 -26.19 -33.23
C ALA A 542 41.90 -24.73 -33.62
N ALA A 543 40.87 -24.07 -34.14
CA ALA A 543 40.78 -22.62 -34.28
C ALA A 543 39.98 -22.05 -33.10
N ILE A 544 40.61 -21.23 -32.27
CA ILE A 544 39.99 -20.67 -31.06
C ILE A 544 39.70 -19.19 -31.27
N HIS A 545 38.47 -18.79 -30.97
CA HIS A 545 37.98 -17.42 -31.11
C HIS A 545 37.49 -16.93 -29.74
N GLU A 546 37.97 -15.77 -29.31
CA GLU A 546 37.58 -15.15 -28.04
C GLU A 546 36.52 -14.07 -28.29
N GLU A 547 35.42 -14.15 -27.55
CA GLU A 547 34.26 -13.27 -27.57
C GLU A 547 34.03 -12.72 -26.15
N PRO A 548 34.88 -11.77 -25.70
CA PRO A 548 34.92 -11.34 -24.30
C PRO A 548 33.59 -10.74 -23.84
N GLY A 549 33.39 -10.73 -22.52
CA GLY A 549 32.29 -10.02 -21.89
C GLY A 549 32.46 -8.50 -21.97
N THR A 550 31.40 -7.80 -21.62
CA THR A 550 31.37 -6.33 -21.66
C THR A 550 31.89 -5.76 -20.34
N ASP A 551 33.04 -5.09 -20.35
CA ASP A 551 33.59 -4.39 -19.18
C ASP A 551 33.36 -2.87 -19.27
N THR A 552 32.10 -2.45 -19.40
CA THR A 552 31.73 -1.04 -19.48
C THR A 552 31.32 -0.46 -18.13
N GLU A 553 31.62 0.83 -17.95
CA GLU A 553 31.06 1.61 -16.86
C GLU A 553 29.52 1.62 -16.99
N GLY A 554 28.82 1.25 -15.92
CA GLY A 554 27.35 1.10 -15.96
C GLY A 554 26.83 -0.30 -16.35
N TYR A 555 27.68 -1.33 -16.41
CA TYR A 555 27.29 -2.74 -16.65
C TYR A 555 25.95 -3.15 -16.03
N HIS A 556 25.08 -3.80 -16.81
CA HIS A 556 23.86 -4.43 -16.32
C HIS A 556 23.99 -5.95 -16.39
N LEU A 557 23.31 -6.68 -15.49
CA LEU A 557 23.38 -8.15 -15.45
C LEU A 557 23.03 -8.82 -16.79
N LEU A 558 22.20 -8.15 -17.59
CA LEU A 558 21.74 -8.63 -18.89
C LEU A 558 22.54 -8.06 -20.08
N THR A 559 23.57 -7.24 -19.85
CA THR A 559 24.33 -6.58 -20.92
C THR A 559 24.91 -7.61 -21.89
N ASP A 560 25.56 -8.66 -21.39
CA ASP A 560 26.17 -9.70 -22.24
C ASP A 560 25.10 -10.56 -22.94
N SER A 561 24.00 -10.87 -22.24
CA SER A 561 22.84 -11.55 -22.82
C SER A 561 22.26 -10.76 -24.00
N LEU A 562 22.06 -9.45 -23.84
CA LEU A 562 21.55 -8.57 -24.91
C LEU A 562 22.56 -8.46 -26.05
N ARG A 563 23.86 -8.31 -25.77
CA ARG A 563 24.90 -8.29 -26.81
C ARG A 563 24.84 -9.54 -27.70
N LEU A 564 24.74 -10.73 -27.09
CA LEU A 564 24.65 -11.99 -27.84
C LEU A 564 23.37 -12.10 -28.67
N LEU A 565 22.26 -11.52 -28.19
CA LEU A 565 21.00 -11.46 -28.92
C LEU A 565 21.06 -10.47 -30.11
N HIS A 566 21.72 -9.32 -29.94
CA HIS A 566 21.83 -8.25 -30.93
C HIS A 566 22.90 -8.53 -32.01
N ASP A 567 24.16 -8.65 -31.59
CA ASP A 567 25.32 -8.67 -32.49
C ASP A 567 25.51 -10.03 -33.18
N ARG A 568 24.79 -11.05 -32.70
CA ARG A 568 24.70 -12.39 -33.29
C ARG A 568 26.10 -13.00 -33.53
N PRO A 569 26.66 -13.78 -32.58
CA PRO A 569 28.02 -14.30 -32.68
C PRO A 569 28.23 -15.19 -33.91
N ARG A 570 29.49 -15.28 -34.39
CA ARG A 570 29.84 -16.04 -35.60
C ARG A 570 29.19 -17.44 -35.60
N PRO A 571 28.49 -17.86 -36.67
CA PRO A 571 27.90 -19.19 -36.73
C PRO A 571 28.97 -20.26 -36.97
N GLY A 572 28.70 -21.50 -36.52
CA GLY A 572 29.47 -22.68 -36.90
C GLY A 572 30.56 -23.11 -35.92
N TYR A 573 30.49 -22.68 -34.65
CA TYR A 573 31.37 -23.22 -33.62
C TYR A 573 31.07 -24.70 -33.35
N ASP A 574 32.11 -25.52 -33.31
CA ASP A 574 32.00 -26.93 -32.91
C ASP A 574 31.79 -27.05 -31.39
N LEU A 575 32.47 -26.21 -30.62
CA LEU A 575 32.28 -26.07 -29.17
C LEU A 575 32.25 -24.59 -28.78
N ALA A 576 31.34 -24.21 -27.89
CA ALA A 576 31.39 -22.94 -27.18
C ALA A 576 31.62 -23.19 -25.68
N LEU A 577 32.59 -22.48 -25.11
CA LEU A 577 32.83 -22.40 -23.68
C LEU A 577 32.29 -21.07 -23.17
N LEU A 578 31.23 -21.12 -22.37
CA LEU A 578 30.59 -19.93 -21.81
C LEU A 578 31.11 -19.67 -20.40
N PHE A 579 32.02 -18.69 -20.28
CA PHE A 579 32.49 -18.20 -19.00
C PHE A 579 31.54 -17.12 -18.46
N PRO A 580 31.39 -17.04 -17.13
CA PRO A 580 30.58 -16.00 -16.53
C PRO A 580 31.28 -14.64 -16.63
N SER A 581 30.48 -13.60 -16.82
CA SER A 581 30.95 -12.21 -16.82
C SER A 581 31.47 -11.79 -15.45
N LEU A 582 32.70 -11.29 -15.36
CA LEU A 582 33.32 -10.81 -14.13
C LEU A 582 32.58 -9.59 -13.55
N PRO A 583 32.15 -8.59 -14.35
CA PRO A 583 31.27 -7.52 -13.86
C PRO A 583 30.00 -8.02 -13.16
N SER A 584 29.38 -9.09 -13.67
CA SER A 584 28.18 -9.68 -13.05
C SER A 584 28.45 -10.26 -11.66
N LEU A 585 29.59 -10.95 -11.49
CA LEU A 585 30.00 -11.55 -10.23
C LEU A 585 30.45 -10.48 -9.20
N ARG A 586 31.15 -9.44 -9.67
CA ARG A 586 31.60 -8.30 -8.85
C ARG A 586 30.46 -7.59 -8.12
N ARG A 587 29.29 -7.51 -8.77
CA ARG A 587 28.10 -6.84 -8.25
C ARG A 587 27.29 -7.66 -7.25
N ARG A 588 27.65 -8.93 -7.02
CA ARG A 588 26.93 -9.86 -6.14
C ARG A 588 25.43 -9.94 -6.50
N SER A 589 25.15 -10.01 -7.80
CA SER A 589 23.78 -10.14 -8.30
C SER A 589 23.07 -11.32 -7.64
N PRO A 590 21.77 -11.21 -7.29
CA PRO A 590 21.01 -12.34 -6.77
C PRO A 590 21.16 -13.57 -7.67
N VAL A 591 21.52 -14.72 -7.08
CA VAL A 591 21.93 -15.93 -7.81
C VAL A 591 20.87 -16.39 -8.83
N GLN A 592 19.59 -16.24 -8.51
CA GLN A 592 18.49 -16.61 -9.40
C GLN A 592 18.39 -15.72 -10.65
N GLU A 593 18.50 -14.40 -10.50
CA GLU A 593 18.53 -13.47 -11.64
C GLU A 593 19.78 -13.70 -12.49
N TRP A 594 20.91 -14.00 -11.84
CA TRP A 594 22.16 -14.31 -12.52
C TRP A 594 22.08 -15.62 -13.31
N ARG A 595 21.47 -16.66 -12.75
CA ARG A 595 21.21 -17.92 -13.45
C ARG A 595 20.39 -17.69 -14.71
N ARG A 596 19.30 -16.92 -14.59
CA ARG A 596 18.42 -16.59 -15.71
C ARG A 596 19.16 -15.80 -16.80
N SER A 597 20.08 -14.91 -16.45
CA SER A 597 20.89 -14.23 -17.47
C SER A 597 21.76 -15.22 -18.25
N MET A 598 22.31 -16.26 -17.60
CA MET A 598 23.03 -17.35 -18.30
C MET A 598 22.11 -18.18 -19.19
N GLU A 599 20.89 -18.52 -18.73
CA GLU A 599 19.90 -19.25 -19.54
C GLU A 599 19.59 -18.51 -20.86
N ILE A 600 19.57 -17.18 -20.85
CA ILE A 600 19.43 -16.37 -22.07
C ILE A 600 20.66 -16.46 -22.97
N GLN A 601 21.86 -16.50 -22.41
CA GLN A 601 23.09 -16.66 -23.20
C GLN A 601 23.14 -18.05 -23.86
N ILE A 602 22.70 -19.10 -23.16
CA ILE A 602 22.50 -20.44 -23.74
C ILE A 602 21.51 -20.35 -24.90
N TRP A 603 20.37 -19.67 -24.69
CA TRP A 603 19.36 -19.48 -25.73
C TRP A 603 19.92 -18.73 -26.93
N ALA A 604 20.73 -17.68 -26.73
CA ALA A 604 21.30 -16.87 -27.82
C ALA A 604 22.32 -17.64 -28.67
N LEU A 605 23.02 -18.60 -28.06
CA LEU A 605 24.00 -19.46 -28.73
C LEU A 605 23.37 -20.71 -29.38
N LYS A 606 22.11 -21.04 -29.06
CA LYS A 606 21.43 -22.22 -29.62
C LYS A 606 21.40 -22.16 -31.16
N GLY A 607 21.64 -23.29 -31.82
CA GLY A 607 21.67 -23.38 -33.28
C GLY A 607 22.89 -22.73 -33.96
N ARG A 608 23.76 -22.03 -33.20
CA ARG A 608 25.04 -21.48 -33.71
C ARG A 608 26.24 -22.33 -33.35
N VAL A 609 26.08 -23.16 -32.33
CA VAL A 609 27.11 -24.00 -31.74
C VAL A 609 26.64 -25.45 -31.79
N ARG A 610 27.54 -26.39 -32.11
CA ARG A 610 27.21 -27.83 -32.06
C ARG A 610 27.17 -28.36 -30.64
N ARG A 611 28.05 -27.84 -29.78
CA ARG A 611 28.10 -28.12 -28.35
C ARG A 611 28.32 -26.82 -27.59
N LEU A 612 27.68 -26.69 -26.44
CA LEU A 612 27.87 -25.59 -25.50
C LEU A 612 28.22 -26.17 -24.15
N ALA A 613 29.22 -25.61 -23.48
CA ALA A 613 29.51 -25.92 -22.09
C ALA A 613 29.60 -24.64 -21.26
N LEU A 614 28.91 -24.59 -20.14
CA LEU A 614 29.01 -23.51 -19.17
C LEU A 614 30.21 -23.81 -18.27
N VAL A 615 31.08 -22.83 -18.12
CA VAL A 615 32.20 -22.92 -17.19
C VAL A 615 31.78 -22.24 -15.89
N SER A 616 31.94 -22.91 -14.75
CA SER A 616 31.65 -22.30 -13.45
C SER A 616 32.54 -21.06 -13.21
N PRO A 617 32.11 -20.10 -12.36
CA PRO A 617 33.01 -19.07 -11.86
C PRO A 617 34.27 -19.65 -11.22
N LEU A 618 35.42 -19.04 -11.49
CA LEU A 618 36.69 -19.43 -10.87
C LEU A 618 36.68 -19.11 -9.37
N PRO A 619 37.38 -19.89 -8.53
CA PRO A 619 37.47 -19.59 -7.11
C PRO A 619 38.35 -18.34 -6.87
N ALA A 620 38.18 -17.76 -5.69
CA ALA A 620 38.85 -16.54 -5.28
C ALA A 620 39.44 -16.74 -3.89
N ALA A 621 40.75 -16.63 -3.71
CA ALA A 621 41.34 -16.67 -2.37
C ALA A 621 41.17 -15.30 -1.67
N PRO A 622 40.88 -15.25 -0.35
CA PRO A 622 40.61 -16.37 0.55
C PRO A 622 39.12 -16.81 0.58
N PHE A 623 38.25 -16.25 -0.25
CA PHE A 623 36.79 -16.37 -0.16
C PHE A 623 36.15 -17.27 -1.24
N ALA A 624 36.67 -18.47 -1.47
CA ALA A 624 36.17 -19.34 -2.54
C ALA A 624 34.68 -19.69 -2.38
N ALA A 625 34.22 -19.89 -1.15
CA ALA A 625 32.81 -20.20 -0.84
C ALA A 625 31.80 -19.16 -1.37
N LEU A 626 32.23 -17.92 -1.63
CA LEU A 626 31.34 -16.89 -2.22
C LEU A 626 30.84 -17.25 -3.63
N PHE A 627 31.62 -18.05 -4.38
CA PHE A 627 31.32 -18.39 -5.77
C PHE A 627 30.59 -19.72 -5.94
N GLN A 628 30.55 -20.54 -4.88
CA GLN A 628 29.90 -21.85 -4.90
C GLN A 628 28.39 -21.78 -5.26
N PRO A 629 27.59 -20.82 -4.74
CA PRO A 629 26.19 -20.68 -5.15
C PRO A 629 26.03 -20.39 -6.65
N TYR A 630 26.95 -19.60 -7.23
CA TYR A 630 26.94 -19.28 -8.66
C TYR A 630 27.40 -20.48 -9.51
N ALA A 631 28.37 -21.27 -9.05
CA ALA A 631 28.76 -22.52 -9.70
C ALA A 631 27.59 -23.52 -9.75
N GLY A 632 26.88 -23.69 -8.63
CA GLY A 632 25.67 -24.53 -8.57
C GLY A 632 24.56 -24.04 -9.50
N ALA A 633 24.34 -22.72 -9.56
CA ALA A 633 23.37 -22.13 -10.48
C ALA A 633 23.74 -22.34 -11.96
N ALA A 634 25.02 -22.21 -12.33
CA ALA A 634 25.49 -22.49 -13.67
C ALA A 634 25.30 -23.96 -14.06
N ALA A 635 25.54 -24.90 -13.12
CA ALA A 635 25.27 -26.32 -13.32
C ALA A 635 23.79 -26.60 -13.54
N GLU A 636 22.91 -25.97 -12.76
CA GLU A 636 21.46 -26.09 -12.91
C GLU A 636 20.98 -25.56 -14.28
N ALA A 637 21.45 -24.37 -14.68
CA ALA A 637 21.13 -23.79 -15.99
C ALA A 637 21.59 -24.70 -17.14
N ALA A 638 22.81 -25.23 -17.05
CA ALA A 638 23.35 -26.14 -18.05
C ALA A 638 22.52 -27.43 -18.14
N GLY A 639 22.26 -28.08 -17.00
CA GLY A 639 21.47 -29.32 -16.93
C GLY A 639 20.04 -29.16 -17.44
N ARG A 640 19.38 -28.03 -17.12
CA ARG A 640 18.01 -27.73 -17.56
C ARG A 640 17.89 -27.69 -19.08
N HIS A 641 18.88 -27.08 -19.74
CA HIS A 641 18.87 -26.85 -21.19
C HIS A 641 19.71 -27.84 -21.99
N GLY A 642 20.28 -28.86 -21.36
CA GLY A 642 21.10 -29.87 -22.02
C GLY A 642 22.48 -29.37 -22.46
N ALA A 643 22.99 -28.28 -21.89
CA ALA A 643 24.37 -27.85 -22.11
C ALA A 643 25.34 -28.67 -21.24
N GLY A 644 26.59 -28.77 -21.67
CA GLY A 644 27.68 -29.26 -20.84
C GLY A 644 27.97 -28.32 -19.67
N PHE A 645 28.60 -28.84 -18.63
CA PHE A 645 29.06 -28.04 -17.50
C PHE A 645 30.50 -28.42 -17.15
N VAL A 646 31.35 -27.40 -17.05
CA VAL A 646 32.73 -27.52 -16.60
C VAL A 646 32.86 -26.86 -15.24
N ASP A 647 33.03 -27.68 -14.21
CA ASP A 647 33.22 -27.20 -12.85
C ASP A 647 34.68 -26.81 -12.59
N ALA A 648 35.10 -25.67 -13.16
CA ALA A 648 36.41 -25.09 -12.90
C ALA A 648 36.59 -24.68 -11.42
N HIS A 649 35.49 -24.37 -10.72
CA HIS A 649 35.50 -24.04 -9.30
C HIS A 649 35.97 -25.23 -8.48
N LEU A 650 35.29 -26.38 -8.65
CA LEU A 650 35.63 -27.63 -7.98
C LEU A 650 37.00 -28.14 -8.42
N PHE A 651 37.32 -28.04 -9.71
CA PHE A 651 38.63 -28.43 -10.22
C PHE A 651 39.77 -27.76 -9.45
N TYR A 652 39.74 -26.43 -9.31
CA TYR A 652 40.78 -25.72 -8.58
C TYR A 652 40.71 -25.98 -7.09
N THR A 653 39.53 -25.87 -6.47
CA THR A 653 39.41 -26.02 -5.00
C THR A 653 39.71 -27.43 -4.51
N GLY A 654 39.69 -28.43 -5.39
CA GLY A 654 40.14 -29.79 -5.13
C GLY A 654 41.65 -30.02 -5.24
N LEU A 655 42.44 -29.05 -5.70
CA LEU A 655 43.91 -29.14 -5.73
C LEU A 655 44.52 -28.79 -4.37
N ASP A 656 45.58 -29.49 -3.99
CA ASP A 656 46.40 -29.12 -2.83
C ASP A 656 47.03 -27.74 -3.03
N ASP A 657 46.91 -26.89 -2.02
CA ASP A 657 47.41 -25.51 -2.02
C ASP A 657 46.97 -24.71 -3.26
N TRP A 658 45.74 -24.92 -3.72
CA TRP A 658 45.20 -24.24 -4.90
C TRP A 658 45.33 -22.70 -4.92
N PRO A 659 45.30 -21.96 -3.78
CA PRO A 659 45.44 -20.50 -3.81
C PRO A 659 46.73 -20.02 -4.49
N ARG A 660 47.80 -20.83 -4.49
CA ARG A 660 49.08 -20.50 -5.12
C ARG A 660 48.96 -20.26 -6.63
N PHE A 661 47.95 -20.84 -7.27
CA PHE A 661 47.72 -20.72 -8.71
C PHE A 661 46.99 -19.43 -9.10
N PHE A 662 46.70 -18.56 -8.14
CA PHE A 662 45.99 -17.29 -8.37
C PHE A 662 46.86 -16.13 -7.91
N ARG A 663 46.88 -15.05 -8.70
CA ARG A 663 47.56 -13.81 -8.28
C ARG A 663 46.71 -13.11 -7.23
N THR A 664 47.29 -12.77 -6.08
CA THR A 664 46.65 -11.90 -5.09
C THR A 664 46.58 -10.47 -5.63
N ALA A 665 45.44 -10.09 -6.20
CA ALA A 665 45.15 -8.71 -6.58
C ALA A 665 44.43 -7.99 -5.43
N PRO A 666 44.69 -6.69 -5.18
CA PRO A 666 44.01 -5.92 -4.14
C PRO A 666 42.49 -5.76 -4.36
N ARG A 667 41.96 -6.20 -5.51
CA ARG A 667 40.51 -6.28 -5.79
C ARG A 667 40.07 -7.74 -5.74
N VAL A 668 39.06 -8.03 -4.90
CA VAL A 668 38.48 -9.37 -4.59
C VAL A 668 38.01 -10.18 -5.82
N TYR A 669 37.97 -9.58 -7.02
CA TYR A 669 37.38 -10.15 -8.24
C TYR A 669 38.28 -10.02 -9.48
N GLY A 670 39.60 -9.98 -9.27
CA GLY A 670 40.62 -10.03 -10.33
C GLY A 670 41.29 -11.40 -10.46
N ASN A 671 40.60 -12.47 -10.06
CA ASN A 671 41.20 -13.79 -9.80
C ASN A 671 41.27 -14.62 -11.07
N PHE A 672 42.05 -14.14 -12.03
CA PHE A 672 42.54 -15.06 -13.05
C PHE A 672 43.69 -15.89 -12.49
N PRO A 673 43.79 -17.17 -12.89
CA PRO A 673 44.93 -17.99 -12.57
C PRO A 673 46.22 -17.32 -13.07
N ASP A 674 47.32 -17.53 -12.35
CA ASP A 674 48.65 -17.22 -12.84
C ASP A 674 49.01 -18.12 -14.05
N PRO A 675 50.14 -17.91 -14.73
CA PRO A 675 50.49 -18.73 -15.90
C PRO A 675 50.53 -20.24 -15.64
N ALA A 676 50.89 -20.68 -14.43
CA ALA A 676 50.95 -22.10 -14.08
C ALA A 676 49.53 -22.68 -13.88
N GLY A 677 48.68 -21.97 -13.14
CA GLY A 677 47.27 -22.31 -12.99
C GLY A 677 46.54 -22.32 -14.34
N LEU A 678 46.79 -21.31 -15.17
CA LEU A 678 46.15 -21.19 -16.47
C LEU A 678 46.47 -22.38 -17.40
N LYS A 679 47.72 -22.85 -17.35
CA LYS A 679 48.12 -24.07 -18.06
C LYS A 679 47.37 -25.31 -17.56
N LEU A 680 47.15 -25.44 -16.24
CA LEU A 680 46.36 -26.53 -15.67
C LEU A 680 44.91 -26.49 -16.16
N LEU A 681 44.27 -25.31 -16.18
CA LEU A 681 42.92 -25.16 -16.71
C LEU A 681 42.85 -25.50 -18.21
N ALA A 682 43.84 -25.07 -19.00
CA ALA A 682 43.90 -25.42 -20.42
C ALA A 682 44.05 -26.93 -20.65
N ASP A 683 44.91 -27.60 -19.89
CA ASP A 683 45.08 -29.06 -19.94
C ASP A 683 43.81 -29.80 -19.48
N TYR A 684 43.09 -29.29 -18.46
CA TYR A 684 41.81 -29.82 -17.98
C TYR A 684 40.69 -29.69 -19.02
N LEU A 685 40.52 -28.50 -19.60
CA LEU A 685 39.54 -28.25 -20.67
C LEU A 685 39.81 -29.10 -21.91
N ALA A 686 41.09 -29.24 -22.29
CA ALA A 686 41.49 -30.10 -23.41
C ALA A 686 41.22 -31.59 -23.15
N ALA A 687 41.28 -32.04 -21.90
CA ALA A 687 40.96 -33.41 -21.54
C ALA A 687 39.45 -33.69 -21.60
N GLY A 688 38.60 -32.75 -21.15
CA GLY A 688 37.14 -32.90 -21.18
C GLY A 688 36.48 -32.78 -22.56
N LEU A 689 37.26 -32.52 -23.60
CA LEU A 689 36.83 -32.54 -25.01
C LEU A 689 36.74 -33.96 -25.59
N PHE A 690 37.38 -34.93 -24.93
CA PHE A 690 37.32 -36.37 -25.20
C PHE A 690 36.42 -37.04 -24.15
#